data_AF-A0A918UK72-F1
#
_entry.id   AF-A0A918UK72-F1
#
_cell.length_a   1.000
_cell.length_b   1.000
_cell.length_c   1.000
_cell.angle_alpha   90.00
_cell.angle_beta   90.00
_cell.angle_gamma   90.00
#
_symmetry.space_group_name_H-M   'P 1'
#
loop_
_entity.id
_entity.type
_entity.pdbx_description
1 polymer ?
#
loop_
_entity_poly.entity_id
_entity_poly.type
_entity_poly.pdbx_seq_one_letter_code
_entity_poly.pdbx_strand_id
1 'polypeptide(L)'
;MKKVLLIFGGLIILVYVLLATSPIIIKKYFNAHSEELIGRKAGIESLTFNPFQGRLRVENFTVYEKEDSTEFSGFGSLDADIYFLKLLTGAVEFEHIYLDSPYVHTIKDYDTFNFSDLIPESEEDSLASEEEESEFAFEIYDFVLSKGLVTYYDKEMDHMVEMEDLSLALPHFGYDSESADMEVELMLNQTGKLKLENNYFPKTNKLIAHVSMEGIDLDLIEPYLKPYLNFTEFSGHAGGNINITGDFSDLPELLLDGQVWAADLSLLDSAAIPAMKADSIYASLAKIDVLKQSYQVSRVLADGIHIRFDMLDSTNSMIAMFQPLLEEEDSAAVVTDSVQSIADQSDLFYSLDTFMIINSSVLYRDYTFEDYFEYNISAITATSEKIRSDSELAVISSTGLLNEKGKYNANVSVNPQNPLDFSIDFAVKGFQMGDLSPFSLMYAGHPIFEGELIYSGKTTVLDGKMESQNKFTINNLEVGDRVSKNVLYALPLKFGVFLMKDKNGVVNLDVPVEGSLYDPQFAVWPIVWQVVKQNLDKVVSAPGKLLASVFGVKEKDIQYIEFQPLDTLVGASQEKSVQQLIELMQKKSGLTVDLEYYVPDNIEVKALAMREAKVKYMKAQLNKELSSSQVPEIADNDVHFISYMKSTLAIQQPNLDSASLEVGSDSLAMLLVDQQHLLSQALSIEETRTQELTQAFAEKDSALASSVQVKKLEEIPEFPVTSSGFVVKFGVK
;
A
#
# COMPACT_ATOMS: atom_id res chain seq x y z
N MET A 1 -90.77 -0.65 -42.52
CA MET A 1 -90.01 0.23 -41.60
C MET A 1 -90.29 -0.05 -40.12
N LYS A 2 -91.50 0.17 -39.56
CA LYS A 2 -91.77 -0.06 -38.11
C LYS A 2 -91.38 -1.45 -37.55
N LYS A 3 -91.65 -2.55 -38.28
CA LYS A 3 -91.28 -3.91 -37.84
C LYS A 3 -89.76 -4.15 -37.82
N VAL A 4 -89.04 -3.60 -38.79
CA VAL A 4 -87.56 -3.69 -38.87
C VAL A 4 -86.93 -2.91 -37.71
N LEU A 5 -87.48 -1.72 -37.39
CA LEU A 5 -87.01 -0.89 -36.29
C LEU A 5 -87.23 -1.54 -34.91
N LEU A 6 -88.34 -2.26 -34.73
CA LEU A 6 -88.62 -3.03 -33.51
C LEU A 6 -87.72 -4.25 -33.36
N ILE A 7 -87.44 -4.97 -34.45
CA ILE A 7 -86.52 -6.11 -34.44
C ILE A 7 -85.10 -5.63 -34.13
N PHE A 8 -84.67 -4.53 -34.76
CA PHE A 8 -83.35 -3.94 -34.52
C PHE A 8 -83.20 -3.43 -33.08
N GLY A 9 -84.22 -2.74 -32.56
CA GLY A 9 -84.25 -2.30 -31.16
C GLY A 9 -84.26 -3.47 -30.16
N GLY A 10 -84.99 -4.55 -30.44
CA GLY A 10 -85.00 -5.76 -29.63
C GLY A 10 -83.65 -6.49 -29.63
N LEU A 11 -82.96 -6.52 -30.77
CA LEU A 11 -81.62 -7.10 -30.91
C LEU A 11 -80.58 -6.29 -30.13
N ILE A 12 -80.64 -4.95 -30.20
CA ILE A 12 -79.76 -4.07 -29.40
C ILE A 12 -79.96 -4.31 -27.90
N ILE A 13 -81.21 -4.42 -27.43
CA ILE A 13 -81.50 -4.70 -26.02
C ILE A 13 -80.99 -6.08 -25.61
N LEU A 14 -81.14 -7.10 -26.46
CA LEU A 14 -80.62 -8.44 -26.20
C LEU A 14 -79.09 -8.43 -26.08
N VAL A 15 -78.40 -7.79 -27.03
CA VAL A 15 -76.93 -7.65 -27.01
C VAL A 15 -76.48 -6.89 -25.77
N TYR A 16 -77.18 -5.82 -25.40
CA TYR A 16 -76.92 -5.08 -24.17
C TYR A 16 -77.04 -5.95 -22.92
N VAL A 17 -78.13 -6.70 -22.77
CA VAL A 17 -78.33 -7.58 -21.60
C VAL A 17 -77.26 -8.67 -21.54
N LEU A 18 -76.87 -9.24 -22.69
CA LEU A 18 -75.78 -10.21 -22.76
C LEU A 18 -74.45 -9.60 -22.32
N LEU A 19 -74.10 -8.42 -22.82
CA LEU A 19 -72.87 -7.71 -22.43
C LEU A 19 -72.88 -7.26 -20.96
N ALA A 20 -74.02 -6.82 -20.44
CA ALA A 20 -74.12 -6.38 -19.04
C ALA A 20 -74.08 -7.55 -18.05
N THR A 21 -74.46 -8.77 -18.47
CA THR A 21 -74.47 -9.98 -17.62
C THR A 21 -73.25 -10.88 -17.82
N SER A 22 -72.51 -10.72 -18.92
CA SER A 22 -71.29 -11.49 -19.19
C SER A 22 -70.22 -11.39 -18.10
N PRO A 23 -69.99 -10.26 -17.38
CA PRO A 23 -68.99 -10.18 -16.31
C PRO A 23 -69.20 -11.22 -15.20
N ILE A 24 -70.45 -11.53 -14.86
CA ILE A 24 -70.79 -12.51 -13.82
C ILE A 24 -70.35 -13.91 -14.26
N ILE A 25 -70.61 -14.25 -15.52
CA ILE A 25 -70.27 -15.55 -16.09
C ILE A 25 -68.76 -15.66 -16.26
N ILE A 26 -68.12 -14.63 -16.81
CA ILE A 26 -66.67 -14.56 -17.03
C ILE A 26 -65.93 -14.71 -15.70
N LYS A 27 -66.27 -13.90 -14.68
CA LYS A 27 -65.66 -14.00 -13.35
C LYS A 27 -65.77 -15.41 -12.77
N LYS A 28 -66.98 -15.99 -12.79
CA LYS A 28 -67.22 -17.33 -12.23
C LYS A 28 -66.44 -18.41 -12.99
N TYR A 29 -66.39 -18.31 -14.32
CA TYR A 29 -65.67 -19.25 -15.16
C TYR A 29 -64.16 -19.13 -14.95
N PHE A 30 -63.61 -17.92 -14.98
CA PHE A 30 -62.20 -17.62 -14.76
C PHE A 30 -61.72 -18.15 -13.40
N ASN A 31 -62.40 -17.80 -12.30
CA ASN A 31 -62.01 -18.26 -10.96
C ASN A 31 -62.07 -19.79 -10.79
N ALA A 32 -62.82 -20.50 -11.63
CA ALA A 32 -62.94 -21.96 -11.59
C ALA A 32 -61.95 -22.68 -12.52
N HIS A 33 -61.38 -22.00 -13.51
CA HIS A 33 -60.52 -22.58 -14.56
C HIS A 33 -59.22 -21.79 -14.78
N SER A 34 -58.81 -20.94 -13.84
CA SER A 34 -57.63 -20.08 -14.02
C SER A 34 -56.34 -20.87 -14.26
N GLU A 35 -56.15 -22.00 -13.56
CA GLU A 35 -55.00 -22.89 -13.79
C GLU A 35 -54.92 -23.41 -15.23
N GLU A 36 -56.06 -23.71 -15.87
CA GLU A 36 -56.11 -24.14 -17.28
C GLU A 36 -55.88 -22.96 -18.23
N LEU A 37 -56.38 -21.78 -17.89
CA LEU A 37 -56.37 -20.60 -18.76
C LEU A 37 -55.03 -19.87 -18.77
N ILE A 38 -54.34 -19.79 -17.64
CA ILE A 38 -53.11 -18.99 -17.49
C ILE A 38 -51.96 -19.76 -16.82
N GLY A 39 -52.10 -21.08 -16.64
CA GLY A 39 -51.07 -21.95 -16.06
C GLY A 39 -50.96 -21.89 -14.53
N ARG A 40 -51.64 -20.95 -13.86
CA ARG A 40 -51.62 -20.75 -12.40
C ARG A 40 -52.98 -20.46 -11.82
N LYS A 41 -53.13 -20.77 -10.54
CA LYS A 41 -54.31 -20.37 -9.78
C LYS A 41 -54.37 -18.85 -9.69
N ALA A 42 -55.49 -18.29 -10.13
CA ALA A 42 -55.78 -16.88 -10.01
C ALA A 42 -57.25 -16.62 -9.70
N GLY A 43 -57.54 -15.44 -9.16
CA GLY A 43 -58.88 -15.03 -8.78
C GLY A 43 -59.14 -13.56 -9.08
N ILE A 44 -60.40 -13.27 -9.39
CA ILE A 44 -60.96 -11.91 -9.51
C ILE A 44 -62.04 -11.74 -8.44
N GLU A 45 -61.98 -10.68 -7.65
CA GLU A 45 -63.03 -10.35 -6.67
C GLU A 45 -64.23 -9.65 -7.33
N SER A 46 -64.00 -8.66 -8.18
CA SER A 46 -65.06 -7.88 -8.82
C SER A 46 -64.77 -7.73 -10.31
N LEU A 47 -65.78 -7.95 -11.16
CA LEU A 47 -65.71 -7.71 -12.60
C LEU A 47 -67.00 -7.03 -13.03
N THR A 48 -66.90 -5.82 -13.55
CA THR A 48 -68.04 -5.05 -14.05
C THR A 48 -67.75 -4.51 -15.44
N PHE A 49 -68.79 -4.42 -16.27
CA PHE A 49 -68.69 -3.89 -17.62
C PHE A 49 -69.91 -3.02 -17.94
N ASN A 50 -69.67 -1.77 -18.34
CA ASN A 50 -70.69 -0.85 -18.82
C ASN A 50 -70.63 -0.74 -20.35
N PRO A 51 -71.51 -1.45 -21.10
CA PRO A 51 -71.49 -1.43 -22.56
C PRO A 51 -71.88 -0.09 -23.19
N PHE A 52 -72.47 0.85 -22.43
CA PHE A 52 -72.78 2.19 -22.95
C PHE A 52 -71.56 3.12 -22.94
N GLN A 53 -70.72 2.99 -21.91
CA GLN A 53 -69.49 3.77 -21.77
C GLN A 53 -68.28 3.04 -22.34
N GLY A 54 -68.39 1.74 -22.62
CA GLY A 54 -67.24 0.90 -22.97
C GLY A 54 -66.31 0.60 -21.79
N ARG A 55 -66.73 0.91 -20.56
CA ARG A 55 -65.90 0.82 -19.36
C ARG A 55 -65.88 -0.59 -18.78
N LEU A 56 -64.72 -1.20 -18.72
CA LEU A 56 -64.41 -2.43 -18.01
C LEU A 56 -63.73 -2.08 -16.68
N ARG A 57 -64.16 -2.71 -15.58
CA ARG A 57 -63.50 -2.56 -14.28
C ARG A 57 -63.31 -3.92 -13.62
N VAL A 58 -62.07 -4.23 -13.27
CA VAL A 58 -61.64 -5.40 -12.49
C VAL A 58 -61.14 -4.90 -11.14
N GLU A 59 -61.56 -5.53 -10.04
CA GLU A 59 -61.04 -5.22 -8.70
C GLU A 59 -60.51 -6.49 -8.03
N ASN A 60 -59.38 -6.32 -7.34
CA ASN A 60 -58.61 -7.33 -6.61
C ASN A 60 -58.41 -8.60 -7.46
N PHE A 61 -57.51 -8.46 -8.43
CA PHE A 61 -56.99 -9.59 -9.18
C PHE A 61 -55.73 -10.11 -8.50
N THR A 62 -55.63 -11.42 -8.32
CA THR A 62 -54.47 -12.06 -7.69
C THR A 62 -54.14 -13.35 -8.41
N VAL A 63 -52.86 -13.54 -8.71
CA VAL A 63 -52.22 -14.77 -9.17
C VAL A 63 -51.39 -15.31 -8.02
N TYR A 64 -51.52 -16.60 -7.74
CA TYR A 64 -50.78 -17.28 -6.68
C TYR A 64 -49.54 -17.99 -7.24
N GLU A 65 -48.62 -18.33 -6.35
CA GLU A 65 -47.48 -19.17 -6.70
C GLU A 65 -47.90 -20.58 -7.13
N LYS A 66 -47.08 -21.24 -7.96
CA LYS A 66 -47.41 -22.53 -8.60
C LYS A 66 -47.80 -23.63 -7.62
N GLU A 67 -47.11 -23.70 -6.47
CA GLU A 67 -47.30 -24.75 -5.45
C GLU A 67 -47.64 -24.18 -4.06
N ASP A 68 -47.88 -22.87 -3.96
CA ASP A 68 -48.11 -22.16 -2.69
C ASP A 68 -49.35 -21.26 -2.78
N SER A 69 -49.99 -21.03 -1.63
CA SER A 69 -51.08 -20.08 -1.45
C SER A 69 -50.62 -18.63 -1.27
N THR A 70 -49.30 -18.38 -1.31
CA THR A 70 -48.74 -17.03 -1.34
C THR A 70 -49.06 -16.34 -2.66
N GLU A 71 -49.22 -15.02 -2.59
CA GLU A 71 -49.51 -14.20 -3.75
C GLU A 71 -48.23 -13.98 -4.56
N PHE A 72 -48.29 -14.16 -5.87
CA PHE A 72 -47.18 -13.94 -6.80
C PHE A 72 -47.30 -12.54 -7.41
N SER A 73 -48.45 -12.23 -8.00
CA SER A 73 -48.70 -10.94 -8.63
C SER A 73 -50.19 -10.61 -8.62
N GLY A 74 -50.52 -9.35 -8.79
CA GLY A 74 -51.91 -8.91 -8.78
C GLY A 74 -52.04 -7.41 -8.95
N PHE A 75 -53.26 -6.92 -8.75
CA PHE A 75 -53.54 -5.49 -8.70
C PHE A 75 -54.82 -5.18 -7.93
N GLY A 76 -54.88 -3.99 -7.34
CA GLY A 76 -56.05 -3.50 -6.63
C GLY A 76 -57.21 -3.20 -7.57
N SER A 77 -56.98 -2.46 -8.65
CA SER A 77 -58.01 -2.24 -9.68
C SER A 77 -57.44 -1.98 -11.07
N LEU A 78 -58.14 -2.47 -12.10
CA LEU A 78 -57.94 -2.13 -13.50
C LEU A 78 -59.23 -1.50 -14.04
N ASP A 79 -59.17 -0.24 -14.44
CA ASP A 79 -60.24 0.47 -15.17
C ASP A 79 -59.78 0.65 -16.63
N ALA A 80 -60.57 0.20 -17.60
CA ALA A 80 -60.26 0.32 -19.02
C ALA A 80 -61.48 0.80 -19.82
N ASP A 81 -61.33 1.91 -20.53
CA ASP A 81 -62.36 2.49 -21.40
C ASP A 81 -62.09 2.07 -22.85
N ILE A 82 -62.90 1.14 -23.36
CA ILE A 82 -62.72 0.53 -24.68
C ILE A 82 -63.71 1.13 -25.69
N TYR A 83 -63.21 1.60 -26.82
CA TYR A 83 -64.05 2.09 -27.90
C TYR A 83 -64.53 0.96 -28.83
N PHE A 84 -65.56 0.23 -28.40
CA PHE A 84 -66.08 -0.98 -29.08
C PHE A 84 -66.52 -0.78 -30.53
N LEU A 85 -66.85 0.44 -30.96
CA LEU A 85 -67.23 0.69 -32.35
C LEU A 85 -66.03 0.50 -33.32
N LYS A 86 -64.79 0.69 -32.86
CA LYS A 86 -63.58 0.41 -33.66
C LYS A 86 -63.35 -1.08 -33.92
N LEU A 87 -63.91 -1.96 -33.08
CA LEU A 87 -63.88 -3.41 -33.33
C LEU A 87 -64.60 -3.77 -34.64
N LEU A 88 -65.63 -3.01 -35.02
CA LEU A 88 -66.34 -3.21 -36.30
C LEU A 88 -65.47 -2.87 -37.52
N THR A 89 -64.41 -2.08 -37.32
CA THR A 89 -63.40 -1.74 -38.33
C THR A 89 -62.15 -2.60 -38.23
N GLY A 90 -62.12 -3.59 -37.34
CA GLY A 90 -60.97 -4.49 -37.15
C GLY A 90 -59.85 -3.91 -36.28
N ALA A 91 -60.11 -2.84 -35.53
CA ALA A 91 -59.12 -2.20 -34.65
C ALA A 91 -59.59 -2.22 -33.18
N VAL A 92 -58.65 -2.27 -32.24
CA VAL A 92 -58.93 -2.08 -30.81
C VAL A 92 -58.40 -0.74 -30.36
N GLU A 93 -59.24 0.03 -29.68
CA GLU A 93 -58.86 1.35 -29.18
C GLU A 93 -59.25 1.46 -27.71
N PHE A 94 -58.28 1.81 -26.88
CA PHE A 94 -58.44 2.14 -25.47
C PHE A 94 -58.29 3.64 -25.30
N GLU A 95 -59.33 4.31 -24.79
CA GLU A 95 -59.29 5.75 -24.52
C GLU A 95 -58.55 6.09 -23.23
N HIS A 96 -58.65 5.21 -22.22
CA HIS A 96 -57.97 5.31 -20.93
C HIS A 96 -57.77 3.90 -20.37
N ILE A 97 -56.58 3.63 -19.81
CA ILE A 97 -56.31 2.43 -19.02
C ILE A 97 -55.65 2.86 -17.71
N TYR A 98 -56.31 2.59 -16.59
CA TYR A 98 -55.78 2.91 -15.26
C TYR A 98 -55.58 1.64 -14.44
N LEU A 99 -54.33 1.35 -14.08
CA LEU A 99 -53.93 0.22 -13.25
C LEU A 99 -53.46 0.74 -11.88
N ASP A 100 -54.25 0.47 -10.84
CA ASP A 100 -54.00 0.93 -9.47
C ASP A 100 -53.43 -0.20 -8.61
N SER A 101 -52.36 0.13 -7.90
CA SER A 101 -51.69 -0.74 -6.92
C SER A 101 -51.35 -2.13 -7.48
N PRO A 102 -50.74 -2.25 -8.69
CA PRO A 102 -50.25 -3.54 -9.13
C PRO A 102 -49.06 -3.99 -8.30
N TYR A 103 -48.92 -5.30 -8.09
CA TYR A 103 -47.78 -5.84 -7.38
C TYR A 103 -47.26 -7.10 -8.05
N VAL A 104 -45.95 -7.32 -7.94
CA VAL A 104 -45.28 -8.55 -8.33
C VAL A 104 -44.16 -8.87 -7.35
N HIS A 105 -44.13 -10.12 -6.92
CA HIS A 105 -43.08 -10.69 -6.10
C HIS A 105 -42.19 -11.54 -7.00
N THR A 106 -40.98 -11.07 -7.25
CA THR A 106 -39.97 -11.76 -8.04
C THR A 106 -38.96 -12.41 -7.12
N ILE A 107 -38.77 -13.71 -7.29
CA ILE A 107 -37.76 -14.48 -6.56
C ILE A 107 -36.82 -15.09 -7.58
N LYS A 108 -35.53 -14.76 -7.49
CA LYS A 108 -34.46 -15.40 -8.26
C LYS A 108 -33.86 -16.53 -7.43
N ASP A 109 -33.80 -17.71 -8.01
CA ASP A 109 -33.20 -18.93 -7.46
C ASP A 109 -32.19 -19.47 -8.49
N TYR A 110 -30.92 -19.10 -8.31
CA TYR A 110 -29.85 -19.28 -9.29
C TYR A 110 -30.23 -18.71 -10.67
N ASP A 111 -30.37 -19.56 -11.69
CA ASP A 111 -30.69 -19.17 -13.06
C ASP A 111 -32.20 -19.15 -13.35
N THR A 112 -33.03 -19.45 -12.35
CA THR A 112 -34.48 -19.54 -12.51
C THR A 112 -35.19 -18.46 -11.70
N PHE A 113 -36.35 -18.04 -12.19
CA PHE A 113 -37.25 -17.17 -11.47
C PHE A 113 -38.47 -17.95 -11.01
N ASN A 114 -39.12 -17.48 -9.95
CA ASN A 114 -40.40 -18.04 -9.51
C ASN A 114 -41.48 -18.01 -10.61
N PHE A 115 -41.33 -17.24 -11.69
CA PHE A 115 -42.25 -17.21 -12.83
C PHE A 115 -41.75 -17.94 -14.09
N SER A 116 -40.60 -18.63 -14.04
CA SER A 116 -40.02 -19.29 -15.23
C SER A 116 -40.96 -20.33 -15.87
N ASP A 117 -41.86 -20.95 -15.10
CA ASP A 117 -42.91 -21.85 -15.60
C ASP A 117 -43.99 -21.18 -16.46
N LEU A 118 -44.13 -19.85 -16.36
CA LEU A 118 -45.05 -19.06 -17.18
C LEU A 118 -44.45 -18.64 -18.52
N ILE A 119 -43.13 -18.83 -18.70
CA ILE A 119 -42.44 -18.53 -19.95
C ILE A 119 -42.45 -19.81 -20.81
N PRO A 120 -43.10 -19.80 -22.00
CA PRO A 120 -43.06 -20.96 -22.88
C PRO A 120 -41.62 -21.21 -23.35
N GLU A 121 -41.19 -22.48 -23.35
CA GLU A 121 -39.92 -22.86 -23.97
C GLU A 121 -39.96 -22.44 -25.45
N SER A 122 -38.98 -21.65 -25.88
CA SER A 122 -38.82 -21.33 -27.29
C SER A 122 -38.51 -22.62 -28.04
N GLU A 123 -39.48 -23.17 -28.77
CA GLU A 123 -39.21 -24.21 -29.75
C GLU A 123 -38.31 -23.62 -30.84
N GLU A 124 -37.00 -23.83 -30.73
CA GLU A 124 -35.98 -23.43 -31.72
C GLU A 124 -36.13 -24.15 -33.10
N ASP A 125 -37.26 -24.80 -33.39
CA ASP A 125 -37.43 -25.61 -34.60
C ASP A 125 -38.85 -25.53 -35.22
N SER A 126 -39.37 -24.32 -35.40
CA SER A 126 -40.48 -24.06 -36.35
C SER A 126 -40.19 -22.90 -37.30
N LEU A 127 -39.09 -23.01 -38.06
CA LEU A 127 -38.94 -22.22 -39.28
C LEU A 127 -39.97 -22.70 -40.33
N ALA A 128 -40.79 -21.74 -40.77
CA ALA A 128 -41.71 -21.76 -41.91
C ALA A 128 -43.15 -22.27 -41.67
N SER A 129 -43.93 -21.49 -40.93
CA SER A 129 -45.26 -21.11 -41.42
C SER A 129 -45.17 -19.72 -42.04
N GLU A 130 -45.51 -19.59 -43.33
CA GLU A 130 -45.91 -18.30 -43.91
C GLU A 130 -47.16 -17.84 -43.16
N GLU A 131 -46.99 -17.06 -42.10
CA GLU A 131 -48.10 -16.38 -41.45
C GLU A 131 -48.41 -15.13 -42.27
N GLU A 132 -49.64 -15.07 -42.79
CA GLU A 132 -50.22 -13.81 -43.24
C GLU A 132 -50.14 -12.82 -42.07
N GLU A 133 -49.26 -11.81 -42.16
CA GLU A 133 -49.22 -10.68 -41.24
C GLU A 133 -50.56 -9.93 -41.34
N SER A 134 -51.54 -10.39 -40.58
CA SER A 134 -52.67 -9.57 -40.20
C SER A 134 -52.14 -8.53 -39.21
N GLU A 135 -51.75 -7.35 -39.70
CA GLU A 135 -51.47 -6.18 -38.85
C GLU A 135 -52.72 -5.87 -38.01
N PHE A 136 -52.74 -6.36 -36.78
CA PHE A 136 -53.78 -6.07 -35.83
C PHE A 136 -53.62 -4.61 -35.38
N ALA A 137 -54.48 -3.74 -35.90
CA ALA A 137 -54.45 -2.33 -35.55
C ALA A 137 -54.93 -2.11 -34.10
N PHE A 138 -54.07 -1.51 -33.26
CA PHE A 138 -54.41 -1.14 -31.89
C PHE A 138 -53.95 0.26 -31.53
N GLU A 139 -54.70 0.92 -30.64
CA GLU A 139 -54.41 2.26 -30.14
C GLU A 139 -54.67 2.33 -28.63
N ILE A 140 -53.75 2.91 -27.88
CA ILE A 140 -53.86 3.18 -26.44
C ILE A 140 -53.60 4.67 -26.23
N TYR A 141 -54.62 5.40 -25.78
CA TYR A 141 -54.53 6.78 -25.31
C TYR A 141 -54.58 6.71 -23.78
N ASP A 142 -53.66 7.38 -23.08
CA ASP A 142 -53.63 7.49 -21.61
C ASP A 142 -53.62 6.15 -20.83
N PHE A 143 -52.51 5.42 -20.90
CA PHE A 143 -52.22 4.34 -19.96
C PHE A 143 -51.48 4.89 -18.72
N VAL A 144 -52.04 4.65 -17.54
CA VAL A 144 -51.49 5.09 -16.25
C VAL A 144 -51.45 3.91 -15.29
N LEU A 145 -50.26 3.64 -14.76
CA LEU A 145 -50.01 2.76 -13.63
C LEU A 145 -49.67 3.63 -12.42
N SER A 146 -50.26 3.35 -11.26
CA SER A 146 -49.91 4.05 -10.01
C SER A 146 -49.76 3.11 -8.82
N LYS A 147 -48.88 3.49 -7.88
CA LYS A 147 -48.63 2.78 -6.62
C LYS A 147 -48.21 1.32 -6.81
N GLY A 148 -47.48 1.04 -7.87
CA GLY A 148 -46.98 -0.30 -8.12
C GLY A 148 -45.93 -0.72 -7.10
N LEU A 149 -45.87 -2.02 -6.82
CA LEU A 149 -44.88 -2.64 -5.95
C LEU A 149 -44.18 -3.78 -6.68
N VAL A 150 -42.86 -3.69 -6.82
CA VAL A 150 -42.04 -4.80 -7.28
C VAL A 150 -41.11 -5.18 -6.14
N THR A 151 -41.21 -6.41 -5.66
CA THR A 151 -40.21 -6.94 -4.72
C THR A 151 -39.32 -7.93 -5.45
N TYR A 152 -38.02 -7.68 -5.47
CA TYR A 152 -37.02 -8.59 -6.04
C TYR A 152 -36.22 -9.22 -4.89
N TYR A 153 -36.30 -10.54 -4.76
CA TYR A 153 -35.53 -11.29 -3.77
C TYR A 153 -34.55 -12.22 -4.49
N ASP A 154 -33.26 -11.96 -4.29
CA ASP A 154 -32.16 -12.82 -4.73
C ASP A 154 -31.82 -13.82 -3.63
N LYS A 155 -32.23 -15.09 -3.82
CA LYS A 155 -32.01 -16.14 -2.81
C LYS A 155 -30.54 -16.48 -2.61
N GLU A 156 -29.71 -16.34 -3.65
CA GLU A 156 -28.28 -16.67 -3.57
C GLU A 156 -27.56 -15.65 -2.70
N MET A 157 -27.93 -14.38 -2.84
CA MET A 157 -27.34 -13.27 -2.10
C MET A 157 -28.04 -12.97 -0.77
N ASP A 158 -29.16 -13.65 -0.47
CA ASP A 158 -30.06 -13.36 0.66
C ASP A 158 -30.41 -11.86 0.72
N HIS A 159 -30.79 -11.31 -0.44
CA HIS A 159 -30.94 -9.87 -0.61
C HIS A 159 -32.29 -9.50 -1.24
N MET A 160 -32.93 -8.48 -0.67
CA MET A 160 -34.23 -7.98 -1.12
C MET A 160 -34.11 -6.53 -1.56
N VAL A 161 -34.66 -6.24 -2.73
CA VAL A 161 -34.83 -4.89 -3.27
C VAL A 161 -36.32 -4.64 -3.45
N GLU A 162 -36.82 -3.58 -2.83
CA GLU A 162 -38.20 -3.14 -2.97
C GLU A 162 -38.26 -1.90 -3.86
N MET A 163 -39.08 -1.98 -4.92
CA MET A 163 -39.41 -0.86 -5.80
C MET A 163 -40.86 -0.46 -5.52
N GLU A 164 -41.00 0.56 -4.70
CA GLU A 164 -42.28 1.07 -4.20
C GLU A 164 -42.74 2.28 -5.02
N ASP A 165 -44.02 2.63 -4.86
CA ASP A 165 -44.66 3.78 -5.52
C ASP A 165 -44.41 3.85 -7.03
N LEU A 166 -44.24 2.68 -7.69
CA LEU A 166 -44.01 2.60 -9.13
C LEU A 166 -45.20 3.24 -9.85
N SER A 167 -44.90 4.26 -10.63
CA SER A 167 -45.85 4.92 -11.51
C SER A 167 -45.32 4.89 -12.93
N LEU A 168 -46.22 4.66 -13.87
CA LEU A 168 -45.92 4.67 -15.30
C LEU A 168 -47.00 5.46 -16.01
N ALA A 169 -46.62 6.45 -16.81
CA ALA A 169 -47.52 7.18 -17.69
C ALA A 169 -47.10 6.98 -19.15
N LEU A 170 -48.04 6.53 -19.97
CA LEU A 170 -47.88 6.32 -21.41
C LEU A 170 -49.03 7.04 -22.12
N PRO A 171 -48.83 8.32 -22.53
CA PRO A 171 -49.91 9.15 -23.07
C PRO A 171 -50.50 8.61 -24.38
N HIS A 172 -49.67 7.98 -25.21
CA HIS A 172 -50.11 7.36 -26.47
C HIS A 172 -49.16 6.26 -26.92
N PHE A 173 -49.72 5.11 -27.32
CA PHE A 173 -49.00 4.05 -28.03
C PHE A 173 -49.96 3.26 -28.91
N GLY A 174 -49.60 3.10 -30.17
CA GLY A 174 -50.37 2.37 -31.17
C GLY A 174 -49.48 1.69 -32.18
N TYR A 175 -50.06 0.80 -32.97
CA TYR A 175 -49.34 -0.06 -33.92
C TYR A 175 -48.53 0.71 -34.97
N ASP A 176 -48.94 1.94 -35.35
CA ASP A 176 -48.26 2.77 -36.35
C ASP A 176 -47.57 4.03 -35.77
N SER A 177 -47.45 4.10 -34.44
CA SER A 177 -46.97 5.30 -33.74
C SER A 177 -45.59 5.74 -34.22
N GLU A 178 -45.46 7.05 -34.45
CA GLU A 178 -44.16 7.66 -34.78
C GLU A 178 -43.22 7.65 -33.56
N SER A 179 -43.78 7.86 -32.36
CA SER A 179 -43.07 7.87 -31.09
C SER A 179 -43.97 7.35 -29.97
N ALA A 180 -43.34 6.86 -28.91
CA ALA A 180 -43.97 6.42 -27.67
C ALA A 180 -43.23 7.08 -26.50
N ASP A 181 -43.87 8.07 -25.87
CA ASP A 181 -43.34 8.72 -24.68
C ASP A 181 -43.76 7.94 -23.43
N MET A 182 -42.80 7.58 -22.57
CA MET A 182 -43.07 6.89 -21.30
C MET A 182 -42.36 7.60 -20.17
N GLU A 183 -43.08 7.84 -19.07
CA GLU A 183 -42.52 8.32 -17.81
C GLU A 183 -42.69 7.22 -16.78
N VAL A 184 -41.60 6.85 -16.10
CA VAL A 184 -41.57 5.89 -15.00
C VAL A 184 -40.94 6.56 -13.79
N GLU A 185 -41.60 6.49 -12.64
CA GLU A 185 -41.05 6.96 -11.36
C GLU A 185 -41.26 5.88 -10.30
N LEU A 186 -40.23 5.62 -9.48
CA LEU A 186 -40.28 4.64 -8.38
C LEU A 186 -39.35 5.05 -7.22
N MET A 187 -39.61 4.46 -6.06
CA MET A 187 -38.76 4.53 -4.87
C MET A 187 -38.07 3.18 -4.63
N LEU A 188 -36.75 3.16 -4.53
CA LEU A 188 -35.94 2.02 -4.15
C LEU A 188 -35.75 2.02 -2.64
N ASN A 189 -36.13 0.93 -1.96
CA ASN A 189 -35.97 0.72 -0.51
C ASN A 189 -36.41 1.93 0.34
N GLN A 190 -37.48 2.63 -0.07
CA GLN A 190 -38.09 3.81 0.59
C GLN A 190 -37.26 5.10 0.58
N THR A 191 -36.00 5.07 0.17
CA THR A 191 -35.08 6.22 0.25
C THR A 191 -34.69 6.77 -1.12
N GLY A 192 -34.36 5.90 -2.07
CA GLY A 192 -33.81 6.26 -3.35
C GLY A 192 -34.86 6.53 -4.41
N LYS A 193 -34.92 7.74 -4.97
CA LYS A 193 -35.84 8.06 -6.07
C LYS A 193 -35.20 7.78 -7.42
N LEU A 194 -35.89 7.03 -8.28
CA LEU A 194 -35.53 6.82 -9.67
C LEU A 194 -36.64 7.35 -10.58
N LYS A 195 -36.25 8.17 -11.56
CA LYS A 195 -37.12 8.66 -12.62
C LYS A 195 -36.53 8.34 -13.97
N LEU A 196 -37.32 7.75 -14.86
CA LEU A 196 -37.00 7.48 -16.26
C LEU A 196 -38.03 8.20 -17.13
N GLU A 197 -37.57 9.12 -17.97
CA GLU A 197 -38.35 9.70 -19.06
C GLU A 197 -37.80 9.14 -20.36
N ASN A 198 -38.61 8.46 -21.17
CA ASN A 198 -38.17 7.95 -22.46
C ASN A 198 -39.08 8.41 -23.61
N ASN A 199 -38.49 8.41 -24.79
CA ASN A 199 -39.17 8.51 -26.06
C ASN A 199 -38.59 7.42 -26.98
N TYR A 200 -39.41 6.43 -27.30
CA TYR A 200 -39.07 5.33 -28.21
C TYR A 200 -39.70 5.57 -29.59
N PHE A 201 -38.95 5.31 -30.66
CA PHE A 201 -39.38 5.48 -32.05
C PHE A 201 -39.47 4.11 -32.73
N PRO A 202 -40.62 3.43 -32.72
CA PRO A 202 -40.75 2.04 -33.18
C PRO A 202 -40.32 1.83 -34.63
N LYS A 203 -40.65 2.77 -35.53
CA LYS A 203 -40.33 2.66 -36.97
C LYS A 203 -38.84 2.66 -37.27
N THR A 204 -38.04 3.31 -36.42
CA THR A 204 -36.58 3.39 -36.59
C THR A 204 -35.83 2.59 -35.54
N ASN A 205 -36.53 1.95 -34.60
CA ASN A 205 -35.95 1.28 -33.44
C ASN A 205 -34.95 2.15 -32.64
N LYS A 206 -35.31 3.43 -32.42
CA LYS A 206 -34.47 4.40 -31.70
C LYS A 206 -35.05 4.71 -30.33
N LEU A 207 -34.18 5.00 -29.37
CA LEU A 207 -34.53 5.33 -27.99
C LEU A 207 -33.79 6.59 -27.57
N ILE A 208 -34.52 7.54 -26.98
CA ILE A 208 -33.94 8.64 -26.21
C ILE A 208 -34.52 8.52 -24.81
N ALA A 209 -33.67 8.43 -23.80
CA ALA A 209 -34.10 8.34 -22.41
C ALA A 209 -33.27 9.25 -21.50
N HIS A 210 -33.89 9.73 -20.45
CA HIS A 210 -33.28 10.48 -19.37
C HIS A 210 -33.58 9.76 -18.05
N VAL A 211 -32.53 9.41 -17.32
CA VAL A 211 -32.61 8.75 -16.02
C VAL A 211 -32.08 9.69 -14.95
N SER A 212 -32.93 10.07 -14.01
CA SER A 212 -32.55 10.80 -12.79
C SER A 212 -32.58 9.86 -11.59
N MET A 213 -31.52 9.90 -10.79
CA MET A 213 -31.35 9.13 -9.57
C MET A 213 -31.03 10.09 -8.42
N GLU A 214 -31.76 9.98 -7.31
CA GLU A 214 -31.58 10.83 -6.15
C GLU A 214 -31.58 9.99 -4.87
N GLY A 215 -30.47 10.00 -4.13
CA GLY A 215 -30.39 9.41 -2.80
C GLY A 215 -30.51 7.89 -2.77
N ILE A 216 -29.98 7.20 -3.78
CA ILE A 216 -29.94 5.73 -3.82
C ILE A 216 -28.98 5.22 -2.74
N ASP A 217 -29.49 4.50 -1.76
CA ASP A 217 -28.64 3.89 -0.73
C ASP A 217 -27.77 2.78 -1.34
N LEU A 218 -26.48 2.80 -1.02
CA LEU A 218 -25.49 1.89 -1.61
C LEU A 218 -25.37 0.55 -0.90
N ASP A 219 -26.13 0.34 0.17
CA ASP A 219 -26.30 -0.96 0.81
C ASP A 219 -26.95 -1.99 -0.16
N LEU A 220 -27.70 -1.51 -1.17
CA LEU A 220 -28.29 -2.36 -2.23
C LEU A 220 -27.24 -3.15 -3.03
N ILE A 221 -26.00 -2.64 -3.13
CA ILE A 221 -24.92 -3.37 -3.81
C ILE A 221 -24.04 -4.17 -2.85
N GLU A 222 -24.23 -4.02 -1.53
CA GLU A 222 -23.38 -4.66 -0.51
C GLU A 222 -23.25 -6.18 -0.73
N PRO A 223 -24.34 -6.95 -0.92
CA PRO A 223 -24.23 -8.41 -1.02
C PRO A 223 -23.44 -8.85 -2.26
N TYR A 224 -23.50 -8.07 -3.34
CA TYR A 224 -22.77 -8.32 -4.57
C TYR A 224 -21.27 -8.04 -4.46
N LEU A 225 -20.83 -7.34 -3.41
CA LEU A 225 -19.41 -7.11 -3.11
C LEU A 225 -18.82 -8.24 -2.24
N LYS A 226 -19.64 -8.96 -1.45
CA LYS A 226 -19.17 -10.00 -0.51
C LYS A 226 -18.42 -11.17 -1.13
N PRO A 227 -18.71 -11.61 -2.38
CA PRO A 227 -17.89 -12.62 -3.05
C PRO A 227 -16.45 -12.17 -3.30
N TYR A 228 -16.21 -10.86 -3.36
CA TYR A 228 -14.91 -10.30 -3.75
C TYR A 228 -14.16 -9.66 -2.57
N LEU A 229 -14.91 -9.15 -1.59
CA LEU A 229 -14.38 -8.39 -0.47
C LEU A 229 -14.87 -8.98 0.86
N ASN A 230 -13.97 -9.11 1.81
CA ASN A 230 -14.27 -9.46 3.19
C ASN A 230 -14.41 -8.20 4.04
N PHE A 231 -15.66 -7.83 4.34
CA PHE A 231 -16.01 -6.60 5.06
C PHE A 231 -17.33 -6.81 5.84
N THR A 232 -17.65 -5.93 6.79
CA THR A 232 -18.88 -6.04 7.60
C THR A 232 -20.03 -5.21 7.06
N GLU A 233 -19.75 -4.00 6.58
CA GLU A 233 -20.77 -3.05 6.11
C GLU A 233 -20.19 -2.18 4.99
N PHE A 234 -21.00 -1.93 3.97
CA PHE A 234 -20.74 -0.92 2.94
C PHE A 234 -21.93 0.02 2.85
N SER A 235 -21.70 1.30 3.14
CA SER A 235 -22.75 2.30 3.20
C SER A 235 -22.35 3.60 2.48
N GLY A 236 -23.37 4.37 2.12
CA GLY A 236 -23.27 5.63 1.40
C GLY A 236 -24.51 5.84 0.54
N HIS A 237 -24.56 6.96 -0.16
CA HIS A 237 -25.67 7.29 -1.05
C HIS A 237 -25.16 7.76 -2.41
N ALA A 238 -25.92 7.47 -3.45
CA ALA A 238 -25.58 7.78 -4.82
C ALA A 238 -26.71 8.48 -5.57
N GLY A 239 -26.36 9.14 -6.66
CA GLY A 239 -27.32 9.76 -7.54
C GLY A 239 -26.67 10.17 -8.85
N GLY A 240 -27.48 10.74 -9.73
CA GLY A 240 -27.00 11.10 -11.05
C GLY A 240 -28.10 11.50 -12.00
N ASN A 241 -27.68 12.02 -13.15
CA ASN A 241 -28.53 12.27 -14.29
C ASN A 241 -27.82 11.71 -15.52
N ILE A 242 -28.41 10.72 -16.15
CA ILE A 242 -27.86 10.00 -17.30
C ILE A 242 -28.80 10.18 -18.49
N ASN A 243 -28.27 10.64 -19.60
CA ASN A 243 -28.93 10.57 -20.89
C ASN A 243 -28.54 9.25 -21.56
N ILE A 244 -29.50 8.57 -22.16
CA ILE A 244 -29.33 7.32 -22.89
C ILE A 244 -29.85 7.55 -24.31
N THR A 245 -29.02 7.31 -25.31
CA THR A 245 -29.43 7.28 -26.72
C THR A 245 -29.15 5.89 -27.28
N GLY A 246 -30.21 5.19 -27.70
CA GLY A 246 -30.14 3.90 -28.35
C GLY A 246 -30.49 4.00 -29.83
N ASP A 247 -29.71 3.36 -30.69
CA ASP A 247 -30.09 3.07 -32.07
C ASP A 247 -29.94 1.56 -32.26
N PHE A 248 -31.06 0.83 -32.24
CA PHE A 248 -31.07 -0.63 -32.32
C PHE A 248 -31.35 -1.12 -33.76
N SER A 249 -30.99 -0.30 -34.74
CA SER A 249 -30.95 -0.67 -36.17
C SER A 249 -29.70 -1.54 -36.47
N ASP A 250 -29.39 -1.79 -37.75
CA ASP A 250 -28.33 -2.68 -38.28
C ASP A 250 -27.03 -2.81 -37.45
N LEU A 251 -26.52 -1.73 -36.85
CA LEU A 251 -25.40 -1.75 -35.90
C LEU A 251 -25.85 -1.13 -34.58
N PRO A 252 -26.20 -1.94 -33.56
CA PRO A 252 -26.79 -1.40 -32.35
C PRO A 252 -25.78 -0.52 -31.60
N GLU A 253 -26.19 0.69 -31.27
CA GLU A 253 -25.46 1.63 -30.41
C GLU A 253 -26.26 1.90 -29.15
N LEU A 254 -25.59 1.89 -28.00
CA LEU A 254 -26.16 2.31 -26.71
C LEU A 254 -25.20 3.31 -26.07
N LEU A 255 -25.54 4.59 -26.22
CA LEU A 255 -24.73 5.71 -25.78
C LEU A 255 -25.26 6.30 -24.47
N LEU A 256 -24.39 6.48 -23.50
CA LEU A 256 -24.71 7.13 -22.23
C LEU A 256 -23.82 8.35 -22.00
N ASP A 257 -24.40 9.45 -21.53
CA ASP A 257 -23.68 10.64 -21.09
C ASP A 257 -24.36 11.26 -19.86
N GLY A 258 -23.67 12.14 -19.15
CA GLY A 258 -24.23 12.84 -18.01
C GLY A 258 -23.31 12.84 -16.80
N GLN A 259 -23.88 12.67 -15.61
CA GLN A 259 -23.15 12.76 -14.36
C GLN A 259 -23.67 11.79 -13.31
N VAL A 260 -22.75 11.21 -12.56
CA VAL A 260 -23.04 10.34 -11.41
C VAL A 260 -22.18 10.77 -10.23
N TRP A 261 -22.69 10.54 -9.03
CA TRP A 261 -21.98 10.82 -7.81
C TRP A 261 -22.33 9.81 -6.73
N ALA A 262 -21.40 9.64 -5.79
CA ALA A 262 -21.59 8.94 -4.55
C ALA A 262 -21.02 9.79 -3.41
N ALA A 263 -21.63 9.73 -2.22
CA ALA A 263 -21.23 10.52 -1.08
C ALA A 263 -21.45 9.77 0.24
N ASP A 264 -20.76 10.25 1.28
CA ASP A 264 -20.72 9.63 2.61
C ASP A 264 -20.36 8.14 2.57
N LEU A 265 -19.42 7.77 1.69
CA LEU A 265 -19.00 6.39 1.50
C LEU A 265 -18.24 5.90 2.73
N SER A 266 -18.60 4.72 3.23
CA SER A 266 -17.93 4.06 4.34
C SER A 266 -17.87 2.55 4.11
N LEU A 267 -16.68 1.99 4.20
CA LEU A 267 -16.42 0.56 4.18
C LEU A 267 -15.82 0.15 5.53
N LEU A 268 -16.54 -0.69 6.27
CA LEU A 268 -16.07 -1.25 7.55
C LEU A 268 -15.40 -2.60 7.30
N ASP A 269 -14.21 -2.82 7.84
CA ASP A 269 -13.56 -4.13 7.76
C ASP A 269 -14.36 -5.21 8.52
N SER A 270 -13.89 -6.46 8.47
CA SER A 270 -14.49 -7.59 9.18
C SER A 270 -14.49 -7.46 10.71
N ALA A 271 -13.79 -6.47 11.27
CA ALA A 271 -13.81 -6.12 12.69
C ALA A 271 -14.74 -4.91 12.98
N ALA A 272 -15.55 -4.48 12.00
CA ALA A 272 -16.41 -3.31 12.04
C ALA A 272 -15.68 -1.99 12.29
N ILE A 273 -14.40 -1.88 11.90
CA ILE A 273 -13.60 -0.67 12.00
C ILE A 273 -13.54 0.00 10.61
N PRO A 274 -13.70 1.33 10.49
CA PRO A 274 -13.62 2.00 9.20
C PRO A 274 -12.28 1.74 8.50
N ALA A 275 -12.33 1.08 7.34
CA ALA A 275 -11.16 0.75 6.54
C ALA A 275 -10.95 1.77 5.42
N MET A 276 -12.06 2.15 4.76
CA MET A 276 -12.07 3.19 3.73
C MET A 276 -13.27 4.11 3.94
N LYS A 277 -13.07 5.40 3.70
CA LYS A 277 -14.14 6.39 3.59
C LYS A 277 -13.89 7.32 2.40
N ALA A 278 -14.95 7.89 1.86
CA ALA A 278 -14.83 9.02 0.93
C ALA A 278 -16.03 9.96 1.13
N ASP A 279 -15.76 11.26 1.29
CA ASP A 279 -16.81 12.26 1.45
C ASP A 279 -17.66 12.36 0.18
N SER A 280 -16.99 12.39 -0.99
CA SER A 280 -17.69 12.29 -2.27
C SER A 280 -16.81 11.77 -3.40
N ILE A 281 -17.44 11.10 -4.36
CA ILE A 281 -16.88 10.73 -5.66
C ILE A 281 -17.86 11.22 -6.72
N TYR A 282 -17.39 12.01 -7.68
CA TYR A 282 -18.19 12.54 -8.78
C TYR A 282 -17.54 12.15 -10.11
N ALA A 283 -18.36 11.71 -11.06
CA ALA A 283 -17.93 11.45 -12.43
C ALA A 283 -18.85 12.17 -13.44
N SER A 284 -18.23 12.85 -14.40
CA SER A 284 -18.91 13.41 -15.58
C SER A 284 -18.57 12.55 -16.79
N LEU A 285 -19.59 11.87 -17.31
CA LEU A 285 -19.52 10.96 -18.44
C LEU A 285 -19.71 11.77 -19.72
N ALA A 286 -18.71 11.74 -20.60
CA ALA A 286 -18.77 12.44 -21.88
C ALA A 286 -19.50 11.60 -22.92
N LYS A 287 -19.15 10.31 -23.00
CA LYS A 287 -19.76 9.33 -23.89
C LYS A 287 -19.32 7.92 -23.48
N ILE A 288 -20.27 7.09 -23.08
CA ILE A 288 -20.07 5.67 -22.81
C ILE A 288 -20.84 4.89 -23.88
N ASP A 289 -20.13 4.14 -24.70
CA ASP A 289 -20.71 3.19 -25.67
C ASP A 289 -20.50 1.79 -25.12
N VAL A 290 -21.54 1.23 -24.48
CA VAL A 290 -21.46 -0.06 -23.78
C VAL A 290 -21.22 -1.19 -24.75
N LEU A 291 -21.86 -1.15 -25.93
CA LEU A 291 -21.79 -2.20 -26.93
C LEU A 291 -20.45 -2.20 -27.67
N LYS A 292 -19.83 -1.03 -27.85
CA LYS A 292 -18.48 -0.90 -28.46
C LYS A 292 -17.35 -0.83 -27.45
N GLN A 293 -17.61 -1.02 -26.16
CA GLN A 293 -16.60 -0.93 -25.09
C GLN A 293 -15.77 0.36 -25.15
N SER A 294 -16.43 1.50 -25.39
CA SER A 294 -15.77 2.81 -25.51
C SER A 294 -16.21 3.74 -24.37
N TYR A 295 -15.29 4.09 -23.48
CA TYR A 295 -15.58 4.82 -22.25
C TYR A 295 -14.86 6.17 -22.22
N GLN A 296 -15.60 7.26 -22.45
CA GLN A 296 -15.08 8.62 -22.44
C GLN A 296 -15.65 9.37 -21.24
N VAL A 297 -14.77 9.74 -20.31
CA VAL A 297 -15.10 10.42 -19.05
C VAL A 297 -14.42 11.78 -19.05
N SER A 298 -15.17 12.86 -18.90
CA SER A 298 -14.59 14.21 -18.85
C SER A 298 -13.93 14.50 -17.51
N ARG A 299 -14.50 14.00 -16.41
CA ARG A 299 -13.97 14.29 -15.09
C ARG A 299 -14.27 13.19 -14.09
N VAL A 300 -13.29 12.88 -13.27
CA VAL A 300 -13.46 12.18 -11.99
C VAL A 300 -12.86 13.04 -10.89
N LEU A 301 -13.67 13.35 -9.87
CA LEU A 301 -13.26 14.09 -8.68
C LEU A 301 -13.61 13.25 -7.46
N ALA A 302 -12.63 12.94 -6.62
CA ALA A 302 -12.84 12.35 -5.31
C ALA A 302 -12.34 13.28 -4.20
N ASP A 303 -13.17 13.48 -3.19
CA ASP A 303 -12.89 14.33 -2.03
C ASP A 303 -12.93 13.50 -0.75
N GLY A 304 -12.00 13.79 0.17
CA GLY A 304 -11.98 13.20 1.50
C GLY A 304 -11.78 11.68 1.51
N ILE A 305 -10.94 11.12 0.62
CA ILE A 305 -10.63 9.68 0.69
C ILE A 305 -9.77 9.42 1.92
N HIS A 306 -10.26 8.61 2.84
CA HIS A 306 -9.53 8.19 4.03
C HIS A 306 -9.31 6.67 3.99
N ILE A 307 -8.06 6.24 3.93
CA ILE A 307 -7.69 4.81 3.93
C ILE A 307 -6.92 4.48 5.19
N ARG A 308 -7.27 3.37 5.82
CA ARG A 308 -6.50 2.76 6.90
C ARG A 308 -5.77 1.52 6.38
N PHE A 309 -4.46 1.51 6.55
CA PHE A 309 -3.60 0.38 6.19
C PHE A 309 -2.90 -0.16 7.44
N ASP A 310 -3.21 -1.41 7.80
CA ASP A 310 -2.64 -2.08 8.95
C ASP A 310 -1.71 -3.21 8.49
N MET A 311 -0.43 -3.11 8.82
CA MET A 311 0.57 -4.16 8.63
C MET A 311 0.59 -5.08 9.86
N LEU A 312 0.50 -6.39 9.64
CA LEU A 312 0.46 -7.45 10.65
C LEU A 312 1.61 -8.45 10.40
N ASP A 313 1.88 -9.35 11.36
CA ASP A 313 3.03 -10.27 11.28
C ASP A 313 3.09 -11.13 10.01
N SER A 314 1.94 -11.54 9.47
CA SER A 314 1.87 -12.44 8.31
C SER A 314 1.06 -11.90 7.13
N THR A 315 0.45 -10.71 7.24
CA THR A 315 -0.44 -10.14 6.22
C THR A 315 -0.64 -8.63 6.44
N ASN A 316 -1.55 -8.01 5.69
CA ASN A 316 -2.02 -6.65 5.95
C ASN A 316 -3.54 -6.54 5.75
N SER A 317 -4.12 -5.41 6.18
CA SER A 317 -5.56 -5.17 6.11
C SER A 317 -6.11 -5.20 4.68
N MET A 318 -5.33 -4.84 3.67
CA MET A 318 -5.78 -4.89 2.27
C MET A 318 -5.84 -6.33 1.77
N ILE A 319 -4.77 -7.12 1.95
CA ILE A 319 -4.79 -8.55 1.58
C ILE A 319 -5.93 -9.28 2.30
N ALA A 320 -6.12 -9.02 3.60
CA ALA A 320 -7.22 -9.62 4.36
C ALA A 320 -8.61 -9.24 3.83
N MET A 321 -8.78 -8.02 3.32
CA MET A 321 -10.01 -7.55 2.69
C MET A 321 -10.25 -8.22 1.33
N PHE A 322 -9.22 -8.39 0.51
CA PHE A 322 -9.32 -9.05 -0.80
C PHE A 322 -9.15 -10.58 -0.73
N GLN A 323 -9.08 -11.16 0.47
CA GLN A 323 -8.85 -12.58 0.68
C GLN A 323 -9.80 -13.50 -0.12
N PRO A 324 -11.12 -13.22 -0.25
CA PRO A 324 -12.01 -14.06 -1.07
C PRO A 324 -11.55 -14.22 -2.52
N LEU A 325 -10.99 -13.16 -3.12
CA LEU A 325 -10.40 -13.19 -4.47
C LEU A 325 -9.09 -13.97 -4.55
N LEU A 326 -8.38 -14.14 -3.43
CA LEU A 326 -7.08 -14.80 -3.36
C LEU A 326 -7.19 -16.29 -3.00
N GLU A 327 -8.31 -16.72 -2.40
CA GLU A 327 -8.55 -18.10 -1.95
C GLU A 327 -9.12 -19.01 -3.04
N GLU A 328 -9.58 -18.49 -4.18
CA GLU A 328 -9.95 -19.33 -5.32
C GLU A 328 -8.70 -20.07 -5.83
N GLU A 329 -8.65 -21.38 -5.54
CA GLU A 329 -7.53 -22.33 -5.71
C GLU A 329 -7.04 -22.51 -7.16
N ASP A 330 -7.56 -21.76 -8.14
CA ASP A 330 -7.09 -21.75 -9.55
C ASP A 330 -6.41 -20.43 -9.97
N SER A 331 -5.93 -19.64 -9.00
CA SER A 331 -5.28 -18.34 -9.23
C SER A 331 -4.02 -18.35 -10.12
N ALA A 332 -3.40 -19.50 -10.39
CA ALA A 332 -2.33 -19.58 -11.39
C ALA A 332 -2.86 -19.56 -12.84
N ALA A 333 -4.05 -20.13 -13.07
CA ALA A 333 -4.75 -20.10 -14.35
C ALA A 333 -5.54 -18.78 -14.51
N VAL A 334 -6.14 -18.25 -13.44
CA VAL A 334 -6.90 -16.98 -13.49
C VAL A 334 -5.98 -15.77 -13.70
N VAL A 335 -4.77 -15.73 -13.11
CA VAL A 335 -3.82 -14.62 -13.36
C VAL A 335 -3.19 -14.71 -14.76
N THR A 336 -3.01 -15.90 -15.33
CA THR A 336 -2.53 -16.04 -16.71
C THR A 336 -3.63 -15.76 -17.73
N ASP A 337 -4.87 -16.24 -17.52
CA ASP A 337 -6.02 -15.91 -18.39
C ASP A 337 -6.49 -14.46 -18.23
N SER A 338 -6.35 -13.82 -17.07
CA SER A 338 -6.67 -12.38 -16.92
C SER A 338 -5.62 -11.49 -17.58
N VAL A 339 -4.31 -11.78 -17.43
CA VAL A 339 -3.26 -11.06 -18.17
C VAL A 339 -3.36 -11.29 -19.68
N GLN A 340 -3.81 -12.47 -20.11
CA GLN A 340 -3.95 -12.82 -21.52
C GLN A 340 -5.29 -12.33 -22.13
N SER A 341 -6.38 -12.28 -21.36
CA SER A 341 -7.64 -11.64 -21.78
C SER A 341 -7.56 -10.12 -21.79
N ILE A 342 -6.77 -9.49 -20.92
CA ILE A 342 -6.42 -8.06 -21.02
C ILE A 342 -5.58 -7.80 -22.29
N ALA A 343 -4.70 -8.75 -22.68
CA ALA A 343 -3.92 -8.64 -23.91
C ALA A 343 -4.74 -8.91 -25.19
N ASP A 344 -5.79 -9.73 -25.13
CA ASP A 344 -6.68 -10.04 -26.25
C ASP A 344 -7.88 -9.05 -26.36
N GLN A 345 -8.13 -8.18 -25.38
CA GLN A 345 -9.11 -7.09 -25.42
C GLN A 345 -8.62 -5.86 -26.23
N SER A 346 -8.17 -6.07 -27.47
CA SER A 346 -7.64 -4.99 -28.33
C SER A 346 -8.64 -3.88 -28.70
N ASP A 347 -9.92 -4.02 -28.32
CA ASP A 347 -11.01 -3.12 -28.72
C ASP A 347 -11.50 -2.19 -27.58
N LEU A 348 -11.01 -2.35 -26.33
CA LEU A 348 -11.37 -1.47 -25.22
C LEU A 348 -10.75 -0.08 -25.41
N PHE A 349 -11.59 0.93 -25.63
CA PHE A 349 -11.16 2.32 -25.63
C PHE A 349 -11.58 3.01 -24.34
N TYR A 350 -10.64 3.66 -23.64
CA TYR A 350 -10.99 4.53 -22.52
C TYR A 350 -10.24 5.87 -22.58
N SER A 351 -10.89 6.92 -22.10
CA SER A 351 -10.28 8.24 -21.92
C SER A 351 -10.84 8.96 -20.71
N LEU A 352 -9.96 9.67 -19.99
CA LEU A 352 -10.28 10.50 -18.84
C LEU A 352 -9.59 11.87 -18.99
N ASP A 353 -10.36 12.94 -19.22
CA ASP A 353 -9.79 14.27 -19.45
C ASP A 353 -9.19 14.87 -18.17
N THR A 354 -9.84 14.69 -17.03
CA THR A 354 -9.38 15.22 -15.74
C THR A 354 -9.65 14.23 -14.60
N PHE A 355 -8.61 13.84 -13.88
CA PHE A 355 -8.68 13.11 -12.64
C PHE A 355 -8.20 13.99 -11.49
N MET A 356 -8.94 14.02 -10.37
CA MET A 356 -8.55 14.76 -9.19
C MET A 356 -8.94 14.02 -7.90
N ILE A 357 -8.00 13.92 -6.97
CA ILE A 357 -8.22 13.56 -5.57
C ILE A 357 -7.84 14.78 -4.73
N ILE A 358 -8.66 15.15 -3.75
CA ILE A 358 -8.39 16.25 -2.81
C ILE A 358 -8.75 15.85 -1.37
N ASN A 359 -8.12 16.55 -0.41
CA ASN A 359 -8.35 16.40 1.04
C ASN A 359 -8.23 14.97 1.59
N SER A 360 -7.47 14.10 0.92
CA SER A 360 -7.39 12.69 1.26
C SER A 360 -6.29 12.39 2.29
N SER A 361 -6.38 11.23 2.95
CA SER A 361 -5.36 10.75 3.88
C SER A 361 -5.20 9.23 3.87
N VAL A 362 -4.01 8.79 4.26
CA VAL A 362 -3.70 7.40 4.57
C VAL A 362 -3.16 7.32 5.98
N LEU A 363 -3.82 6.54 6.83
CA LEU A 363 -3.31 6.16 8.14
C LEU A 363 -2.61 4.81 8.01
N TYR A 364 -1.28 4.82 8.07
CA TYR A 364 -0.47 3.61 8.07
C TYR A 364 -0.15 3.20 9.51
N ARG A 365 -0.35 1.92 9.80
CA ARG A 365 -0.15 1.32 11.12
C ARG A 365 0.63 0.04 10.95
N ASP A 366 1.72 -0.13 11.68
CA ASP A 366 2.53 -1.33 11.64
C ASP A 366 2.65 -1.94 13.04
N TYR A 367 2.01 -3.09 13.18
CA TYR A 367 1.96 -3.88 14.41
C TYR A 367 3.11 -4.89 14.52
N THR A 368 4.00 -4.99 13.53
CA THR A 368 5.15 -5.91 13.54
C THR A 368 6.29 -5.43 14.46
N PHE A 369 6.20 -4.19 14.95
CA PHE A 369 7.14 -3.59 15.91
C PHE A 369 6.64 -3.72 17.36
N GLU A 370 7.55 -3.92 18.32
CA GLU A 370 7.21 -4.00 19.75
C GLU A 370 6.47 -2.74 20.26
N ASP A 371 6.88 -1.56 19.79
CA ASP A 371 6.31 -0.27 20.23
C ASP A 371 5.16 0.24 19.33
N TYR A 372 4.74 -0.52 18.31
CA TYR A 372 3.77 -0.12 17.29
C TYR A 372 4.15 1.17 16.53
N PHE A 373 4.10 1.14 15.19
CA PHE A 373 4.42 2.31 14.37
C PHE A 373 3.16 2.86 13.72
N GLU A 374 2.93 4.16 13.87
CA GLU A 374 1.81 4.87 13.23
C GLU A 374 2.35 6.04 12.41
N TYR A 375 1.83 6.19 11.20
CA TYR A 375 2.23 7.23 10.28
C TYR A 375 1.05 7.79 9.50
N ASN A 376 0.82 9.09 9.63
CA ASN A 376 -0.26 9.78 8.94
C ASN A 376 0.26 10.49 7.69
N ILE A 377 -0.28 10.13 6.53
CA ILE A 377 -0.10 10.84 5.27
C ILE A 377 -1.37 11.62 5.01
N SER A 378 -1.32 12.94 5.06
CA SER A 378 -2.52 13.80 5.05
C SER A 378 -2.45 14.89 3.98
N ALA A 379 -3.58 15.55 3.74
CA ALA A 379 -3.73 16.58 2.69
C ALA A 379 -3.25 16.08 1.31
N ILE A 380 -3.51 14.81 1.02
CA ILE A 380 -3.17 14.18 -0.24
C ILE A 380 -4.02 14.84 -1.32
N THR A 381 -3.34 15.40 -2.30
CA THR A 381 -3.91 15.84 -3.57
C THR A 381 -3.26 15.04 -4.68
N ALA A 382 -4.04 14.56 -5.64
CA ALA A 382 -3.52 13.92 -6.84
C ALA A 382 -4.28 14.44 -8.06
N THR A 383 -3.57 14.65 -9.17
CA THR A 383 -4.17 15.14 -10.41
C THR A 383 -3.58 14.42 -11.62
N SER A 384 -4.41 14.16 -12.62
CA SER A 384 -3.97 13.72 -13.94
C SER A 384 -4.82 14.38 -15.02
N GLU A 385 -4.22 14.61 -16.19
CA GLU A 385 -4.91 15.15 -17.35
C GLU A 385 -4.75 14.19 -18.54
N LYS A 386 -5.82 14.01 -19.31
CA LYS A 386 -5.83 13.28 -20.60
C LYS A 386 -5.22 11.88 -20.52
N ILE A 387 -5.69 11.06 -19.58
CA ILE A 387 -5.39 9.62 -19.60
C ILE A 387 -6.16 9.00 -20.78
N ARG A 388 -5.50 8.25 -21.65
CA ARG A 388 -6.15 7.57 -22.77
C ARG A 388 -5.50 6.22 -23.02
N SER A 389 -6.29 5.19 -23.33
CA SER A 389 -5.77 3.85 -23.65
C SER A 389 -4.89 3.81 -24.90
N ASP A 390 -5.06 4.77 -25.81
CA ASP A 390 -4.28 4.92 -27.04
C ASP A 390 -3.06 5.85 -26.92
N SER A 391 -2.79 6.38 -25.72
CA SER A 391 -1.59 7.19 -25.43
C SER A 391 -0.42 6.29 -25.05
N GLU A 392 0.81 6.74 -25.35
CA GLU A 392 2.04 6.09 -24.85
C GLU A 392 2.36 6.50 -23.40
N LEU A 393 1.69 7.52 -22.87
CA LEU A 393 1.99 8.09 -21.55
C LEU A 393 0.74 8.69 -20.89
N ALA A 394 0.56 8.36 -19.62
CA ALA A 394 -0.33 9.05 -18.69
C ALA A 394 0.47 9.46 -17.45
N VAL A 395 0.28 10.70 -16.97
CA VAL A 395 1.03 11.24 -15.83
C VAL A 395 0.08 11.60 -14.70
N ILE A 396 0.35 11.07 -13.51
CA ILE A 396 -0.36 11.36 -12.27
C ILE A 396 0.61 12.08 -11.33
N SER A 397 0.29 13.31 -10.98
CA SER A 397 1.04 14.11 -10.02
C SER A 397 0.35 14.07 -8.66
N SER A 398 1.09 13.85 -7.57
CA SER A 398 0.55 13.86 -6.21
C SER A 398 1.44 14.64 -5.25
N THR A 399 0.80 15.30 -4.28
CA THR A 399 1.48 15.95 -3.16
C THR A 399 0.72 15.66 -1.87
N GLY A 400 1.42 15.67 -0.74
CA GLY A 400 0.80 15.58 0.57
C GLY A 400 1.77 15.88 1.70
N LEU A 401 1.25 15.83 2.91
CA LEU A 401 2.00 16.00 4.16
C LEU A 401 2.34 14.64 4.75
N LEU A 402 3.54 14.54 5.30
CA LEU A 402 4.05 13.36 5.98
C LEU A 402 4.15 13.69 7.47
N ASN A 403 3.27 13.09 8.27
CA ASN A 403 3.15 13.30 9.71
C ASN A 403 3.13 14.80 10.09
N GLU A 404 2.33 15.57 9.34
CA GLU A 404 2.11 17.04 9.46
C GLU A 404 3.33 17.95 9.22
N LYS A 405 4.55 17.40 9.21
CA LYS A 405 5.81 18.17 9.11
C LYS A 405 6.46 18.04 7.74
N GLY A 406 6.67 16.81 7.29
CA GLY A 406 7.27 16.52 6.00
C GLY A 406 6.31 16.79 4.85
N LYS A 407 6.84 16.93 3.64
CA LYS A 407 6.05 17.04 2.40
C LYS A 407 6.61 16.11 1.35
N TYR A 408 5.73 15.47 0.60
CA TYR A 408 6.12 14.73 -0.60
C TYR A 408 5.56 15.37 -1.86
N ASN A 409 6.24 15.11 -2.97
CA ASN A 409 5.77 15.32 -4.33
C ASN A 409 6.14 14.06 -5.12
N ALA A 410 5.17 13.51 -5.84
CA ALA A 410 5.32 12.33 -6.67
C ALA A 410 4.79 12.61 -8.07
N ASN A 411 5.49 12.17 -9.10
CA ASN A 411 4.97 12.07 -10.47
C ASN A 411 5.10 10.63 -10.92
N VAL A 412 3.98 9.99 -11.18
CA VAL A 412 3.91 8.64 -11.74
C VAL A 412 3.57 8.78 -13.21
N SER A 413 4.44 8.28 -14.05
CA SER A 413 4.21 8.16 -15.49
C SER A 413 3.97 6.69 -15.80
N VAL A 414 2.87 6.36 -16.43
CA VAL A 414 2.51 4.98 -16.79
C VAL A 414 2.22 4.91 -18.28
N ASN A 415 2.52 3.79 -18.93
CA ASN A 415 2.06 3.49 -20.28
C ASN A 415 0.66 2.84 -20.21
N PRO A 416 -0.41 3.51 -20.67
CA PRO A 416 -1.78 2.94 -20.66
C PRO A 416 -1.93 1.62 -21.43
N GLN A 417 -1.08 1.36 -22.43
CA GLN A 417 -1.08 0.12 -23.22
C GLN A 417 -0.28 -1.01 -22.54
N ASN A 418 0.66 -0.66 -21.66
CA ASN A 418 1.40 -1.60 -20.84
C ASN A 418 1.59 -1.02 -19.43
N PRO A 419 0.59 -1.13 -18.54
CA PRO A 419 0.63 -0.45 -17.24
C PRO A 419 1.77 -0.90 -16.31
N LEU A 420 2.41 -2.03 -16.61
CA LEU A 420 3.61 -2.51 -15.91
C LEU A 420 4.88 -1.72 -16.29
N ASP A 421 4.84 -0.98 -17.39
CA ASP A 421 5.87 0.00 -17.76
C ASP A 421 5.51 1.36 -17.15
N PHE A 422 6.29 1.75 -16.15
CA PHE A 422 6.06 3.00 -15.43
C PHE A 422 7.35 3.64 -14.94
N SER A 423 7.27 4.93 -14.63
CA SER A 423 8.34 5.67 -13.97
C SER A 423 7.78 6.50 -12.82
N ILE A 424 8.52 6.59 -11.73
CA ILE A 424 8.16 7.34 -10.53
C ILE A 424 9.28 8.32 -10.25
N ASP A 425 8.98 9.61 -10.31
CA ASP A 425 9.82 10.67 -9.76
C ASP A 425 9.24 11.07 -8.40
N PHE A 426 9.96 10.79 -7.32
CA PHE A 426 9.50 11.04 -5.95
C PHE A 426 10.46 11.99 -5.23
N ALA A 427 9.92 12.96 -4.51
CA ALA A 427 10.70 13.90 -3.73
C ALA A 427 10.06 14.12 -2.37
N VAL A 428 10.87 14.10 -1.32
CA VAL A 428 10.46 14.40 0.05
C VAL A 428 11.35 15.49 0.61
N LYS A 429 10.75 16.41 1.37
CA LYS A 429 11.44 17.43 2.14
C LYS A 429 10.86 17.50 3.54
N GLY A 430 11.69 17.78 4.54
CA GLY A 430 11.22 17.98 5.91
C GLY A 430 10.81 16.69 6.62
N PHE A 431 11.17 15.51 6.11
CA PHE A 431 10.83 14.25 6.78
C PHE A 431 11.60 14.13 8.09
N GLN A 432 10.92 13.78 9.18
CA GLN A 432 11.54 13.71 10.49
C GLN A 432 12.16 12.33 10.70
N MET A 433 13.48 12.26 10.76
CA MET A 433 14.19 10.99 10.93
C MET A 433 13.89 10.30 12.27
N GLY A 434 13.48 11.06 13.29
CA GLY A 434 13.02 10.50 14.57
C GLY A 434 11.80 9.59 14.43
N ASP A 435 10.93 9.82 13.44
CA ASP A 435 9.76 8.98 13.17
C ASP A 435 10.20 7.56 12.74
N LEU A 436 11.41 7.38 12.19
CA LEU A 436 11.98 6.08 11.82
C LEU A 436 12.75 5.38 12.95
N SER A 437 12.74 5.93 14.17
CA SER A 437 13.42 5.32 15.31
C SER A 437 13.01 3.86 15.59
N PRO A 438 11.71 3.46 15.49
CA PRO A 438 11.32 2.05 15.67
C PRO A 438 12.06 1.09 14.71
N PHE A 439 12.21 1.49 13.44
CA PHE A 439 12.98 0.71 12.46
C PHE A 439 14.47 0.66 12.85
N SER A 440 15.06 1.78 13.23
CA SER A 440 16.48 1.81 13.60
C SER A 440 16.79 0.93 14.84
N LEU A 441 15.87 0.92 15.81
CA LEU A 441 15.95 0.07 17.00
C LEU A 441 15.86 -1.42 16.64
N MET A 442 14.92 -1.82 15.80
CA MET A 442 14.77 -3.22 15.36
C MET A 442 16.02 -3.73 14.64
N TYR A 443 16.52 -2.95 13.67
CA TYR A 443 17.58 -3.43 12.79
C TYR A 443 18.99 -3.25 13.35
N ALA A 444 19.25 -2.17 14.09
CA ALA A 444 20.60 -1.86 14.58
C ALA A 444 20.67 -1.50 16.08
N GLY A 445 19.52 -1.36 16.75
CA GLY A 445 19.45 -1.11 18.18
C GLY A 445 19.79 0.30 18.62
N HIS A 446 19.89 1.24 17.69
CA HIS A 446 20.15 2.64 17.98
C HIS A 446 18.87 3.46 17.78
N PRO A 447 18.45 4.30 18.75
CA PRO A 447 17.35 5.23 18.51
C PRO A 447 17.82 6.40 17.64
N ILE A 448 16.89 6.98 16.88
CA ILE A 448 17.11 8.22 16.16
C ILE A 448 16.36 9.32 16.90
N PHE A 449 17.07 10.35 17.35
CA PHE A 449 16.47 11.44 18.11
C PHE A 449 16.05 12.60 17.23
N GLU A 450 16.92 13.00 16.30
CA GLU A 450 16.72 14.15 15.44
C GLU A 450 17.23 13.89 14.02
N GLY A 451 16.77 14.72 13.09
CA GLY A 451 17.27 14.75 11.73
C GLY A 451 16.17 15.12 10.75
N GLU A 452 16.51 15.94 9.77
CA GLU A 452 15.61 16.29 8.67
C GLU A 452 16.08 15.63 7.38
N LEU A 453 15.28 14.72 6.85
CA LEU A 453 15.53 14.02 5.61
C LEU A 453 14.92 14.78 4.42
N ILE A 454 15.77 14.95 3.41
CA ILE A 454 15.42 15.26 2.05
C ILE A 454 15.71 14.01 1.22
N TYR A 455 14.71 13.51 0.51
CA TYR A 455 14.84 12.35 -0.37
C TYR A 455 14.48 12.74 -1.79
N SER A 456 15.22 12.23 -2.77
CA SER A 456 14.85 12.26 -4.17
C SER A 456 15.06 10.88 -4.79
N GLY A 457 13.99 10.30 -5.28
CA GLY A 457 13.94 9.02 -5.96
C GLY A 457 13.57 9.19 -7.42
N LYS A 458 14.22 8.42 -8.28
CA LYS A 458 13.75 8.17 -9.64
C LYS A 458 13.76 6.67 -9.90
N THR A 459 12.58 6.11 -10.12
CA THR A 459 12.39 4.69 -10.44
C THR A 459 11.84 4.58 -11.84
N THR A 460 12.35 3.62 -12.61
CA THR A 460 11.87 3.29 -13.95
C THR A 460 11.74 1.78 -14.02
N VAL A 461 10.57 1.31 -14.43
CA VAL A 461 10.26 -0.08 -14.69
C VAL A 461 9.91 -0.21 -16.16
N LEU A 462 10.65 -1.07 -16.86
CA LEU A 462 10.41 -1.40 -18.27
C LEU A 462 10.55 -2.91 -18.44
N ASP A 463 9.54 -3.56 -19.03
CA ASP A 463 9.49 -5.01 -19.21
C ASP A 463 9.74 -5.77 -17.88
N GLY A 464 9.18 -5.25 -16.78
CA GLY A 464 9.36 -5.76 -15.42
C GLY A 464 10.76 -5.59 -14.82
N LYS A 465 11.72 -5.00 -15.53
CA LYS A 465 13.04 -4.65 -14.99
C LYS A 465 12.98 -3.27 -14.34
N MET A 466 13.33 -3.22 -13.06
CA MET A 466 13.35 -2.01 -12.27
C MET A 466 14.77 -1.47 -12.14
N GLU A 467 14.94 -0.18 -12.44
CA GLU A 467 16.10 0.64 -12.08
C GLU A 467 15.64 1.79 -11.20
N SER A 468 16.23 1.95 -10.02
CA SER A 468 15.86 2.99 -9.06
C SER A 468 17.08 3.70 -8.49
N GLN A 469 17.11 5.01 -8.64
CA GLN A 469 18.12 5.89 -8.07
C GLN A 469 17.53 6.60 -6.86
N ASN A 470 18.08 6.33 -5.67
CA ASN A 470 17.59 6.88 -4.41
C ASN A 470 18.67 7.73 -3.77
N LYS A 471 18.42 9.03 -3.58
CA LYS A 471 19.35 9.95 -2.92
C LYS A 471 18.73 10.45 -1.63
N PHE A 472 19.46 10.29 -0.55
CA PHE A 472 19.08 10.74 0.79
C PHE A 472 20.08 11.78 1.25
N THR A 473 19.56 12.94 1.66
CA THR A 473 20.32 14.01 2.30
C THR A 473 19.69 14.26 3.66
N ILE A 474 20.43 14.02 4.72
CA ILE A 474 19.92 14.13 6.09
C ILE A 474 20.69 15.23 6.81
N ASN A 475 19.97 16.27 7.25
CA ASN A 475 20.53 17.36 8.01
C ASN A 475 20.44 17.05 9.50
N ASN A 476 21.53 17.29 10.24
CA ASN A 476 21.56 17.21 11.71
C ASN A 476 21.09 15.86 12.28
N LEU A 477 21.42 14.74 11.63
CA LEU A 477 21.01 13.40 12.08
C LEU A 477 21.60 13.04 13.45
N GLU A 478 20.80 12.87 14.49
CA GLU A 478 21.28 12.46 15.81
C GLU A 478 20.87 11.02 16.14
N VAL A 479 21.86 10.18 16.41
CA VAL A 479 21.70 8.76 16.70
C VAL A 479 22.19 8.51 18.13
N GLY A 480 21.35 7.85 18.93
CA GLY A 480 21.67 7.53 20.31
C GLY A 480 22.60 6.33 20.46
N ASP A 481 22.95 6.01 21.70
CA ASP A 481 23.70 4.81 22.02
C ASP A 481 22.86 3.55 21.75
N ARG A 482 23.54 2.43 21.53
CA ARG A 482 22.86 1.16 21.28
C ARG A 482 22.18 0.68 22.56
N VAL A 483 20.87 0.48 22.50
CA VAL A 483 20.06 -0.01 23.64
C VAL A 483 19.61 -1.45 23.46
N SER A 484 19.46 -1.93 22.22
CA SER A 484 19.02 -3.30 21.92
C SER A 484 20.20 -4.23 21.64
N LYS A 485 20.24 -5.38 22.32
CA LYS A 485 21.28 -6.41 22.13
C LYS A 485 20.94 -7.38 21.00
N ASN A 486 19.67 -7.74 20.85
CA ASN A 486 19.17 -8.59 19.77
C ASN A 486 18.76 -7.73 18.59
N VAL A 487 19.64 -7.58 17.61
CA VAL A 487 19.40 -6.76 16.41
C VAL A 487 19.83 -7.56 15.19
N LEU A 488 19.27 -7.23 14.02
CA LEU A 488 19.63 -7.90 12.77
C LEU A 488 21.05 -7.54 12.31
N TYR A 489 21.48 -6.30 12.52
CA TYR A 489 22.79 -5.79 12.13
C TYR A 489 23.46 -5.06 13.29
N ALA A 490 24.47 -5.69 13.89
CA ALA A 490 25.25 -5.12 15.00
C ALA A 490 26.24 -4.04 14.52
N LEU A 491 25.74 -2.96 13.92
CA LEU A 491 26.57 -1.88 13.36
C LEU A 491 26.73 -0.71 14.34
N PRO A 492 27.91 -0.06 14.40
CA PRO A 492 28.13 1.11 15.24
C PRO A 492 27.54 2.37 14.58
N LEU A 493 26.21 2.43 14.43
CA LEU A 493 25.53 3.49 13.69
C LEU A 493 25.89 4.89 14.19
N LYS A 494 25.92 5.10 15.51
CA LYS A 494 26.27 6.40 16.11
C LYS A 494 27.62 6.92 15.62
N PHE A 495 28.65 6.07 15.67
CA PHE A 495 30.00 6.43 15.22
C PHE A 495 30.09 6.53 13.68
N GLY A 496 29.40 5.64 12.97
CA GLY A 496 29.29 5.67 11.52
C GLY A 496 28.68 6.97 10.98
N VAL A 497 27.51 7.34 11.48
CA VAL A 497 26.82 8.60 11.16
C VAL A 497 27.68 9.79 11.53
N PHE A 498 28.31 9.76 12.72
CA PHE A 498 29.24 10.81 13.12
C PHE A 498 30.33 11.02 12.06
N LEU A 499 30.95 9.95 11.54
CA LEU A 499 31.98 10.06 10.51
C LEU A 499 31.44 10.50 9.15
N MET A 500 30.25 10.02 8.75
CA MET A 500 29.61 10.39 7.48
C MET A 500 29.16 11.85 7.42
N LYS A 501 28.83 12.47 8.57
CA LYS A 501 28.48 13.90 8.63
C LYS A 501 29.61 14.78 8.07
N ASP A 502 29.28 15.66 7.16
CA ASP A 502 30.20 16.70 6.71
C ASP A 502 30.35 17.82 7.76
N LYS A 503 31.12 18.87 7.43
CA LYS A 503 31.34 20.04 8.30
C LYS A 503 30.07 20.84 8.63
N ASN A 504 29.00 20.66 7.87
CA ASN A 504 27.71 21.30 8.05
C ASN A 504 26.70 20.38 8.76
N GLY A 505 27.11 19.18 9.17
CA GLY A 505 26.24 18.20 9.82
C GLY A 505 25.36 17.40 8.85
N VAL A 506 25.69 17.39 7.55
CA VAL A 506 24.89 16.74 6.50
C VAL A 506 25.43 15.35 6.20
N VAL A 507 24.53 14.37 6.11
CA VAL A 507 24.83 13.00 5.64
C VAL A 507 24.21 12.82 4.26
N ASN A 508 24.99 12.35 3.29
CA ASN A 508 24.49 12.00 1.96
C ASN A 508 24.66 10.49 1.72
N LEU A 509 23.60 9.86 1.22
CA LEU A 509 23.58 8.43 0.90
C LEU A 509 22.90 8.22 -0.45
N ASP A 510 23.61 7.55 -1.36
CA ASP A 510 23.08 7.11 -2.63
C ASP A 510 22.84 5.59 -2.58
N VAL A 511 21.60 5.16 -2.81
CA VAL A 511 21.17 3.75 -2.76
C VAL A 511 20.62 3.34 -4.13
N PRO A 512 21.46 2.88 -5.06
CA PRO A 512 20.97 2.30 -6.30
C PRO A 512 20.27 0.97 -6.00
N VAL A 513 19.10 0.77 -6.61
CA VAL A 513 18.35 -0.49 -6.53
C VAL A 513 18.01 -0.92 -7.94
N GLU A 514 18.43 -2.13 -8.30
CA GLU A 514 18.15 -2.76 -9.58
C GLU A 514 17.54 -4.14 -9.31
N GLY A 515 16.56 -4.56 -10.11
CA GLY A 515 15.88 -5.83 -9.91
C GLY A 515 14.83 -6.16 -10.96
N SER A 516 14.16 -7.30 -10.78
CA SER A 516 13.04 -7.73 -11.61
C SER A 516 11.79 -7.82 -10.74
N LEU A 517 10.67 -7.25 -11.17
CA LEU A 517 9.38 -7.39 -10.49
C LEU A 517 8.83 -8.82 -10.60
N TYR A 518 9.33 -9.62 -11.53
CA TYR A 518 8.95 -11.03 -11.69
C TYR A 518 9.75 -11.97 -10.79
N ASP A 519 10.74 -11.47 -10.03
CA ASP A 519 11.49 -12.28 -9.08
C ASP A 519 10.79 -12.26 -7.71
N PRO A 520 10.16 -13.37 -7.25
CA PRO A 520 9.47 -13.41 -5.97
C PRO A 520 10.42 -13.33 -4.76
N GLN A 521 11.73 -13.49 -4.97
CA GLN A 521 12.74 -13.29 -3.92
C GLN A 521 13.25 -11.86 -3.87
N PHE A 522 12.85 -11.00 -4.81
CA PHE A 522 13.28 -9.61 -4.85
C PHE A 522 12.75 -8.86 -3.63
N ALA A 523 13.67 -8.34 -2.81
CA ALA A 523 13.36 -7.53 -1.64
C ALA A 523 14.22 -6.27 -1.62
N VAL A 524 13.57 -5.10 -1.55
CA VAL A 524 14.25 -3.80 -1.54
C VAL A 524 15.01 -3.57 -0.22
N TRP A 525 14.44 -4.02 0.89
CA TRP A 525 14.97 -3.72 2.23
C TRP A 525 16.38 -4.28 2.50
N PRO A 526 16.72 -5.54 2.13
CA PRO A 526 18.10 -6.04 2.21
C PRO A 526 19.11 -5.20 1.41
N ILE A 527 18.72 -4.64 0.26
CA ILE A 527 19.60 -3.83 -0.60
C ILE A 527 19.94 -2.51 0.12
N VAL A 528 18.94 -1.86 0.73
CA VAL A 528 19.15 -0.64 1.55
C VAL A 528 20.14 -0.92 2.67
N TRP A 529 19.93 -1.99 3.45
CA TRP A 529 20.84 -2.36 4.55
C TRP A 529 22.23 -2.79 4.07
N GLN A 530 22.34 -3.41 2.90
CA GLN A 530 23.62 -3.71 2.28
C GLN A 530 24.40 -2.45 1.96
N VAL A 531 23.76 -1.41 1.39
CA VAL A 531 24.43 -0.14 1.11
C VAL A 531 24.84 0.57 2.40
N VAL A 532 23.96 0.62 3.41
CA VAL A 532 24.31 1.15 4.74
C VAL A 532 25.49 0.40 5.33
N LYS A 533 25.45 -0.94 5.33
CA LYS A 533 26.54 -1.78 5.82
C LYS A 533 27.84 -1.56 5.04
N GLN A 534 27.82 -1.48 3.71
CA GLN A 534 29.03 -1.23 2.92
C GLN A 534 29.67 0.14 3.19
N ASN A 535 28.85 1.17 3.45
CA ASN A 535 29.33 2.48 3.84
C ASN A 535 29.91 2.48 5.26
N LEU A 536 29.35 1.66 6.16
CA LEU A 536 29.78 1.55 7.55
C LEU A 536 30.92 0.55 7.78
N ASP A 537 31.01 -0.56 7.06
CA ASP A 537 32.08 -1.56 7.19
C ASP A 537 33.44 -0.93 6.93
N LYS A 538 33.51 0.05 6.02
CA LYS A 538 34.71 0.88 5.80
C LYS A 538 35.10 1.70 7.03
N VAL A 539 34.13 2.10 7.84
CA VAL A 539 34.31 2.82 9.10
C VAL A 539 34.72 1.87 10.22
N VAL A 540 34.08 0.70 10.34
CA VAL A 540 34.30 -0.26 11.43
C VAL A 540 35.64 -0.99 11.31
N SER A 541 35.99 -1.44 10.11
CA SER A 541 37.16 -2.30 9.90
C SER A 541 38.50 -1.56 10.04
N ALA A 542 38.53 -0.25 9.81
CA ALA A 542 39.77 0.53 9.91
C ALA A 542 39.49 2.03 10.15
N PRO A 543 38.93 2.43 11.30
CA PRO A 543 38.56 3.82 11.58
C PRO A 543 39.76 4.78 11.48
N GLY A 544 40.93 4.35 11.96
CA GLY A 544 42.17 5.12 11.81
C GLY A 544 42.61 5.30 10.35
N LYS A 545 42.42 4.29 9.49
CA LYS A 545 42.76 4.40 8.06
C LYS A 545 41.86 5.38 7.33
N LEU A 546 40.57 5.38 7.66
CA LEU A 546 39.60 6.31 7.10
C LEU A 546 39.94 7.75 7.52
N LEU A 547 40.14 8.00 8.81
CA LEU A 547 40.57 9.30 9.32
C LEU A 547 41.90 9.75 8.70
N ALA A 548 42.87 8.85 8.56
CA ALA A 548 44.13 9.14 7.90
C ALA A 548 43.95 9.61 6.45
N SER A 549 43.15 8.87 5.67
CA SER A 549 42.89 9.19 4.26
C SER A 549 42.14 10.52 4.07
N VAL A 550 41.09 10.76 4.87
CA VAL A 550 40.23 11.95 4.74
C VAL A 550 40.98 13.22 5.11
N PHE A 551 41.86 13.14 6.10
CA PHE A 551 42.55 14.31 6.65
C PHE A 551 44.00 14.47 6.19
N GLY A 552 44.48 13.56 5.33
CA GLY A 552 45.81 13.62 4.73
C GLY A 552 46.96 13.35 5.70
N VAL A 553 46.70 12.57 6.76
CA VAL A 553 47.71 12.19 7.76
C VAL A 553 48.13 10.73 7.55
N LYS A 554 49.30 10.32 8.07
CA LYS A 554 49.76 8.93 7.90
C LYS A 554 49.04 8.05 8.92
N GLU A 555 48.52 6.92 8.47
CA GLU A 555 47.82 5.94 9.31
C GLU A 555 48.61 5.55 10.57
N LYS A 556 49.91 5.23 10.43
CA LYS A 556 50.77 4.89 11.57
C LYS A 556 50.82 5.99 12.64
N ASP A 557 50.85 7.25 12.23
CA ASP A 557 51.03 8.38 13.15
C ASP A 557 49.81 8.59 14.07
N ILE A 558 48.63 8.07 13.71
CA ILE A 558 47.37 8.28 14.44
C ILE A 558 46.76 6.99 15.00
N GLN A 559 47.28 5.82 14.62
CA GLN A 559 46.85 4.52 15.17
C GLN A 559 47.73 4.06 16.34
N TYR A 560 48.99 4.46 16.37
CA TYR A 560 49.92 4.02 17.40
C TYR A 560 50.94 5.09 17.77
N ILE A 561 51.05 5.38 19.06
CA ILE A 561 52.07 6.27 19.62
C ILE A 561 53.20 5.39 20.18
N GLU A 562 54.21 5.17 19.36
CA GLU A 562 55.36 4.31 19.63
C GLU A 562 56.37 4.97 20.56
N PHE A 563 56.90 4.23 21.54
CA PHE A 563 58.06 4.60 22.35
C PHE A 563 59.18 3.57 22.14
N GLN A 564 60.44 4.02 22.15
CA GLN A 564 61.55 3.07 22.21
C GLN A 564 61.59 2.41 23.60
N PRO A 565 62.13 1.19 23.72
CA PRO A 565 62.25 0.53 25.02
C PRO A 565 62.90 1.44 26.05
N LEU A 566 62.30 1.52 27.25
CA LEU A 566 62.72 2.37 28.37
C LEU A 566 62.59 3.89 28.21
N ASP A 567 62.27 4.40 27.02
CA ASP A 567 62.00 5.84 26.84
C ASP A 567 60.73 6.22 27.58
N THR A 568 60.74 7.34 28.30
CA THR A 568 59.57 7.82 29.06
C THR A 568 59.09 9.20 28.62
N LEU A 569 59.93 9.94 27.89
CA LEU A 569 59.64 11.31 27.46
C LEU A 569 58.97 11.36 26.09
N VAL A 570 58.13 12.35 25.88
CA VAL A 570 57.52 12.65 24.57
C VAL A 570 58.57 13.30 23.68
N GLY A 571 59.08 12.54 22.71
CA GLY A 571 60.02 13.01 21.68
C GLY A 571 59.31 13.50 20.42
N ALA A 572 60.09 13.87 19.40
CA ALA A 572 59.57 14.46 18.16
C ALA A 572 58.55 13.57 17.41
N SER A 573 58.67 12.24 17.51
CA SER A 573 57.71 11.32 16.89
C SER A 573 56.37 11.32 17.62
N GLN A 574 56.40 11.31 18.96
CA GLN A 574 55.19 11.33 19.79
C GLN A 574 54.50 12.70 19.72
N GLU A 575 55.26 13.81 19.75
CA GLU A 575 54.72 15.16 19.55
C GLU A 575 53.97 15.30 18.22
N LYS A 576 54.52 14.69 17.16
CA LYS A 576 53.91 14.66 15.83
C LYS A 576 52.59 13.88 15.83
N SER A 577 52.54 12.71 16.46
CA SER A 577 51.30 11.93 16.63
C SER A 577 50.24 12.69 17.42
N VAL A 578 50.61 13.27 18.58
CA VAL A 578 49.72 14.10 19.40
C VAL A 578 49.18 15.27 18.58
N GLN A 579 50.04 15.96 17.83
CA GLN A 579 49.61 17.08 16.99
C GLN A 579 48.61 16.64 15.91
N GLN A 580 48.87 15.54 15.21
CA GLN A 580 47.94 15.05 14.18
C GLN A 580 46.61 14.59 14.76
N LEU A 581 46.61 13.96 15.94
CA LEU A 581 45.38 13.60 16.65
C LEU A 581 44.58 14.83 17.08
N ILE A 582 45.24 15.88 17.59
CA ILE A 582 44.57 17.15 17.90
C ILE A 582 44.02 17.80 16.64
N GLU A 583 44.79 17.87 15.55
CA GLU A 583 44.31 18.42 14.27
C GLU A 583 43.08 17.65 13.74
N LEU A 584 43.06 16.32 13.91
CA LEU A 584 41.90 15.48 13.60
C LEU A 584 40.68 15.84 14.47
N MET A 585 40.87 15.92 15.78
CA MET A 585 39.80 16.24 16.74
C MET A 585 39.27 17.68 16.55
N GLN A 586 40.11 18.62 16.13
CA GLN A 586 39.70 19.98 15.75
C GLN A 586 38.88 19.99 14.46
N LYS A 587 39.31 19.23 13.44
CA LYS A 587 38.56 19.11 12.18
C LYS A 587 37.26 18.33 12.33
N LYS A 588 37.19 17.40 13.27
CA LYS A 588 36.02 16.56 13.57
C LYS A 588 35.62 16.71 15.05
N SER A 589 35.00 17.86 15.36
CA SER A 589 34.49 18.15 16.71
C SER A 589 33.57 17.03 17.21
N GLY A 590 33.81 16.55 18.43
CA GLY A 590 33.08 15.44 19.05
C GLY A 590 33.79 14.08 18.94
N LEU A 591 34.90 13.98 18.19
CA LEU A 591 35.75 12.79 18.15
C LEU A 591 36.40 12.59 19.52
N THR A 592 36.32 11.37 20.07
CA THR A 592 37.06 10.98 21.27
C THR A 592 38.21 10.05 20.90
N VAL A 593 39.26 10.11 21.71
CA VAL A 593 40.47 9.29 21.55
C VAL A 593 40.70 8.54 22.84
N ASP A 594 40.71 7.21 22.77
CA ASP A 594 41.15 6.36 23.85
C ASP A 594 42.56 5.86 23.54
N LEU A 595 43.47 6.04 24.50
CA LEU A 595 44.85 5.57 24.45
C LEU A 595 44.95 4.31 25.29
N GLU A 596 45.24 3.18 24.66
CA GLU A 596 45.38 1.89 25.32
C GLU A 596 46.85 1.48 25.33
N TYR A 597 47.43 1.36 26.52
CA TYR A 597 48.85 0.98 26.64
C TYR A 597 49.06 -0.47 26.20
N TYR A 598 50.01 -0.68 25.29
CA TYR A 598 50.36 -1.98 24.74
C TYR A 598 51.87 -2.22 24.82
N VAL A 599 52.25 -3.39 25.31
CA VAL A 599 53.63 -3.85 25.39
C VAL A 599 53.74 -5.23 24.70
N PRO A 600 54.25 -5.29 23.46
CA PRO A 600 54.46 -6.56 22.79
C PRO A 600 55.61 -7.35 23.46
N ASP A 601 55.42 -8.65 23.61
CA ASP A 601 56.45 -9.63 24.02
C ASP A 601 57.27 -9.21 25.25
N ASN A 602 56.64 -8.51 26.20
CA ASN A 602 57.27 -7.97 27.41
C ASN A 602 58.58 -7.19 27.13
N ILE A 603 58.65 -6.48 26.00
CA ILE A 603 59.88 -5.83 25.53
C ILE A 603 60.48 -4.87 26.58
N GLU A 604 59.64 -4.19 27.37
CA GLU A 604 60.09 -3.33 28.48
C GLU A 604 60.79 -4.13 29.59
N VAL A 605 60.19 -5.24 30.00
CA VAL A 605 60.76 -6.12 31.03
C VAL A 605 62.09 -6.71 30.56
N LYS A 606 62.19 -7.11 29.28
CA LYS A 606 63.43 -7.62 28.68
C LYS A 606 64.51 -6.56 28.63
N ALA A 607 64.19 -5.34 28.18
CA ALA A 607 65.14 -4.23 28.12
C ALA A 607 65.60 -3.81 29.53
N LEU A 608 64.70 -3.78 30.51
CA LEU A 608 65.01 -3.51 31.92
C LEU A 608 65.95 -4.57 32.48
N ALA A 609 65.65 -5.85 32.24
CA ALA A 609 66.47 -6.97 32.68
C ALA A 609 67.88 -6.89 32.10
N MET A 610 67.99 -6.58 30.80
CA MET A 610 69.26 -6.41 30.11
C MET A 610 70.08 -5.25 30.72
N ARG A 611 69.44 -4.10 30.95
CA ARG A 611 70.07 -2.94 31.58
C ARG A 611 70.60 -3.27 32.98
N GLU A 612 69.80 -3.95 33.80
CA GLU A 612 70.20 -4.33 35.15
C GLU A 612 71.27 -5.43 35.17
N ALA A 613 71.20 -6.40 34.27
CA ALA A 613 72.23 -7.42 34.12
C ALA A 613 73.58 -6.79 33.76
N LYS A 614 73.61 -5.78 32.86
CA LYS A 614 74.83 -5.02 32.53
C LYS A 614 75.37 -4.22 33.73
N VAL A 615 74.49 -3.63 34.55
CA VAL A 615 74.90 -2.99 35.82
C VAL A 615 75.55 -4.02 36.76
N LYS A 616 74.93 -5.19 36.94
CA LYS A 616 75.49 -6.27 37.79
C LYS A 616 76.84 -6.76 37.26
N TYR A 617 76.97 -6.94 35.95
CA TYR A 617 78.22 -7.33 35.29
C TYR A 617 79.34 -6.30 35.54
N MET A 618 79.09 -5.02 35.28
CA MET A 618 80.10 -3.99 35.48
C MET A 618 80.43 -3.76 36.95
N LYS A 619 79.45 -3.90 37.85
CA LYS A 619 79.68 -3.89 39.29
C LYS A 619 80.61 -5.01 39.72
N ALA A 620 80.42 -6.22 39.17
CA ALA A 620 81.31 -7.35 39.44
C ALA A 620 82.72 -7.13 38.88
N GLN A 621 82.85 -6.48 37.73
CA GLN A 621 84.15 -6.26 37.06
C GLN A 621 84.95 -5.09 37.66
N LEU A 622 84.28 -4.02 38.09
CA LEU A 622 84.90 -2.82 38.67
C LEU A 622 84.92 -2.82 40.20
N ASN A 623 84.24 -3.80 40.83
CA ASN A 623 84.04 -3.90 42.28
C ASN A 623 83.54 -2.59 42.93
N LYS A 624 82.61 -1.91 42.26
CA LYS A 624 82.06 -0.61 42.66
C LYS A 624 80.56 -0.55 42.36
N GLU A 625 79.79 0.05 43.26
CA GLU A 625 78.39 0.38 42.98
C GLU A 625 78.28 1.33 41.79
N LEU A 626 77.38 0.99 40.85
CA LEU A 626 77.15 1.71 39.62
C LEU A 626 75.64 1.91 39.46
N SER A 627 75.25 3.11 39.06
CA SER A 627 73.93 3.37 38.49
C SER A 627 73.93 3.00 37.00
N SER A 628 72.74 2.79 36.44
CA SER A 628 72.58 2.44 35.02
C SER A 628 73.22 3.45 34.06
N SER A 629 73.26 4.74 34.41
CA SER A 629 73.88 5.80 33.59
C SER A 629 75.41 5.79 33.60
N GLN A 630 76.04 5.02 34.50
CA GLN A 630 77.50 4.91 34.63
C GLN A 630 78.08 3.67 33.93
N VAL A 631 77.21 2.83 33.37
CA VAL A 631 77.58 1.60 32.67
C VAL A 631 77.96 1.95 31.22
N PRO A 632 79.15 1.58 30.72
CA PRO A 632 79.50 1.76 29.32
C PRO A 632 78.60 0.92 28.41
N GLU A 633 78.50 1.30 27.14
CA GLU A 633 77.73 0.55 26.15
C GLU A 633 78.34 -0.85 25.94
N ILE A 634 77.55 -1.89 26.24
CA ILE A 634 77.92 -3.30 26.10
C ILE A 634 76.94 -3.91 25.11
N ALA A 635 77.44 -4.60 24.09
CA ALA A 635 76.60 -5.31 23.13
C ALA A 635 75.85 -6.47 23.79
N ASP A 636 74.58 -6.66 23.45
CA ASP A 636 73.74 -7.72 24.06
C ASP A 636 74.25 -9.14 23.76
N ASN A 637 75.08 -9.27 22.72
CA ASN A 637 75.74 -10.51 22.31
C ASN A 637 77.21 -10.61 22.76
N ASP A 638 77.67 -9.71 23.64
CA ASP A 638 79.04 -9.75 24.15
C ASP A 638 79.31 -11.08 24.87
N VAL A 639 80.35 -11.78 24.43
CA VAL A 639 80.66 -13.14 24.88
C VAL A 639 81.01 -13.17 26.37
N HIS A 640 81.70 -12.14 26.88
CA HIS A 640 82.08 -12.06 28.28
C HIS A 640 80.88 -11.75 29.16
N PHE A 641 80.02 -10.85 28.71
CA PHE A 641 78.78 -10.51 29.39
C PHE A 641 77.81 -11.71 29.46
N ILE A 642 77.61 -12.44 28.36
CA ILE A 642 76.79 -13.66 28.35
C ILE A 642 77.39 -14.73 29.28
N SER A 643 78.71 -14.93 29.24
CA SER A 643 79.40 -15.89 30.10
C SER A 643 79.22 -15.53 31.59
N TYR A 644 79.27 -14.24 31.92
CA TYR A 644 78.97 -13.75 33.26
C TYR A 644 77.53 -14.06 33.68
N MET A 645 76.54 -13.80 32.83
CA MET A 645 75.14 -14.09 33.16
C MET A 645 74.94 -15.59 33.43
N LYS A 646 75.47 -16.47 32.56
CA LYS A 646 75.35 -17.93 32.72
C LYS A 646 76.03 -18.44 33.99
N SER A 647 77.25 -17.97 34.27
CA SER A 647 78.00 -18.37 35.48
C SER A 647 77.33 -17.86 36.76
N THR A 648 76.82 -16.63 36.75
CA THR A 648 76.13 -16.06 37.92
C THR A 648 74.80 -16.78 38.19
N LEU A 649 74.05 -17.12 37.14
CA LEU A 649 72.83 -17.92 37.25
C LEU A 649 73.11 -19.33 37.81
N ALA A 650 74.16 -19.99 37.33
CA ALA A 650 74.56 -21.30 37.83
C ALA A 650 74.93 -21.28 39.33
N ILE A 651 75.45 -20.15 39.83
CA ILE A 651 75.75 -19.97 41.27
C ILE A 651 74.48 -19.68 42.06
N GLN A 652 73.63 -18.77 41.58
CA GLN A 652 72.43 -18.32 42.31
C GLN A 652 71.31 -19.36 42.32
N GLN A 653 71.23 -20.18 41.26
CA GLN A 653 70.18 -21.17 41.06
C GLN A 653 70.80 -22.50 40.62
N PRO A 654 71.46 -23.25 41.54
CA PRO A 654 72.23 -24.46 41.21
C PRO A 654 71.38 -25.63 40.67
N ASN A 655 70.06 -25.52 40.71
CA ASN A 655 69.11 -26.50 40.18
C ASN A 655 68.56 -26.13 38.79
N LEU A 656 69.02 -25.04 38.16
CA LEU A 656 68.59 -24.68 36.80
C LEU A 656 69.14 -25.69 35.78
N ASP A 657 68.28 -26.21 34.90
CA ASP A 657 68.69 -27.09 33.81
C ASP A 657 69.66 -26.37 32.85
N SER A 658 70.75 -27.04 32.48
CA SER A 658 71.69 -26.62 31.45
C SER A 658 71.02 -26.17 30.13
N ALA A 659 69.90 -26.80 29.73
CA ALA A 659 69.13 -26.40 28.55
C ALA A 659 68.48 -25.01 28.70
N SER A 660 68.14 -24.60 29.93
CA SER A 660 67.62 -23.27 30.24
C SER A 660 68.67 -22.16 30.15
N LEU A 661 69.95 -22.53 30.00
CA LEU A 661 71.07 -21.61 29.79
C LEU A 661 71.49 -21.50 28.31
N GLU A 662 70.85 -22.25 27.40
CA GLU A 662 71.02 -22.13 25.93
C GLU A 662 70.02 -21.16 25.27
N VAL A 663 69.25 -20.42 26.07
CA VAL A 663 68.34 -19.36 25.61
C VAL A 663 69.07 -18.06 25.25
N GLY A 664 68.38 -17.17 24.53
CA GLY A 664 68.89 -15.84 24.16
C GLY A 664 69.29 -14.98 25.36
N SER A 665 70.12 -13.97 25.11
CA SER A 665 70.66 -13.05 26.13
C SER A 665 69.56 -12.37 26.96
N ASP A 666 68.43 -12.02 26.35
CA ASP A 666 67.29 -11.42 27.04
C ASP A 666 66.67 -12.35 28.10
N SER A 667 66.53 -13.63 27.77
CA SER A 667 66.02 -14.64 28.70
C SER A 667 66.99 -14.89 29.85
N LEU A 668 68.29 -14.89 29.58
CA LEU A 668 69.32 -14.97 30.62
C LEU A 668 69.26 -13.76 31.56
N ALA A 669 69.10 -12.56 31.00
CA ALA A 669 68.98 -11.34 31.79
C ALA A 669 67.72 -11.36 32.67
N MET A 670 66.57 -11.79 32.13
CA MET A 670 65.32 -11.93 32.88
C MET A 670 65.39 -12.94 34.04
N LEU A 671 66.19 -14.00 33.90
CA LEU A 671 66.41 -14.97 34.98
C LEU A 671 67.34 -14.44 36.09
N LEU A 672 68.26 -13.53 35.73
CA LEU A 672 69.29 -12.99 36.64
C LEU A 672 68.75 -11.88 37.56
N VAL A 673 67.63 -11.28 37.18
CA VAL A 673 67.06 -10.10 37.82
C VAL A 673 65.71 -10.45 38.46
N ASP A 674 65.39 -9.81 39.58
CA ASP A 674 64.14 -10.04 40.28
C ASP A 674 62.93 -9.61 39.42
N GLN A 675 62.06 -10.55 39.09
CA GLN A 675 60.93 -10.29 38.19
C GLN A 675 59.93 -9.29 38.77
N GLN A 676 59.71 -9.31 40.09
CA GLN A 676 58.77 -8.39 40.73
C GLN A 676 59.29 -6.95 40.68
N HIS A 677 60.61 -6.77 40.81
CA HIS A 677 61.28 -5.49 40.60
C HIS A 677 61.12 -5.00 39.16
N LEU A 678 61.37 -5.85 38.16
CA LEU A 678 61.22 -5.51 36.75
C LEU A 678 59.79 -5.11 36.39
N LEU A 679 58.78 -5.85 36.88
CA LEU A 679 57.36 -5.52 36.67
C LEU A 679 56.99 -4.17 37.30
N SER A 680 57.51 -3.87 38.50
CA SER A 680 57.28 -2.57 39.16
C SER A 680 57.89 -1.40 38.39
N GLN A 681 59.08 -1.59 37.80
CA GLN A 681 59.70 -0.58 36.96
C GLN A 681 58.98 -0.43 35.61
N ALA A 682 58.53 -1.54 35.01
CA ALA A 682 57.76 -1.49 33.76
C ALA A 682 56.43 -0.74 33.95
N LEU A 683 55.73 -0.97 35.07
CA LEU A 683 54.52 -0.23 35.42
C LEU A 683 54.82 1.27 35.64
N SER A 684 55.95 1.61 36.27
CA SER A 684 56.36 3.00 36.43
C SER A 684 56.66 3.68 35.08
N ILE A 685 57.18 2.95 34.08
CA ILE A 685 57.36 3.45 32.71
C ILE A 685 56.00 3.74 32.06
N GLU A 686 55.04 2.82 32.18
CA GLU A 686 53.66 3.01 31.71
C GLU A 686 53.01 4.25 32.34
N GLU A 687 53.08 4.38 33.66
CA GLU A 687 52.52 5.52 34.40
C GLU A 687 53.17 6.84 33.97
N THR A 688 54.50 6.86 33.81
CA THR A 688 55.23 8.06 33.39
C THR A 688 54.85 8.46 31.97
N ARG A 689 54.84 7.52 31.01
CA ARG A 689 54.43 7.81 29.62
C ARG A 689 52.99 8.29 29.54
N THR A 690 52.11 7.71 30.36
CA THR A 690 50.71 8.11 30.46
C THR A 690 50.60 9.57 30.91
N GLN A 691 51.34 9.95 31.95
CA GLN A 691 51.37 11.33 32.45
C GLN A 691 51.93 12.29 31.39
N GLU A 692 53.07 11.96 30.77
CA GLU A 692 53.74 12.77 29.76
C GLU A 692 52.86 12.98 28.52
N LEU A 693 52.19 11.93 28.02
CA LEU A 693 51.26 12.08 26.89
C LEU A 693 50.03 12.89 27.25
N THR A 694 49.43 12.64 28.42
CA THR A 694 48.26 13.40 28.87
C THR A 694 48.59 14.89 29.00
N GLN A 695 49.77 15.20 29.54
CA GLN A 695 50.29 16.55 29.59
C GLN A 695 50.52 17.13 28.19
N ALA A 696 51.12 16.38 27.26
CA ALA A 696 51.34 16.84 25.89
C ALA A 696 50.03 17.20 25.15
N PHE A 697 48.96 16.43 25.35
CA PHE A 697 47.63 16.78 24.85
C PHE A 697 47.08 18.06 25.49
N ALA A 698 47.20 18.19 26.82
CA ALA A 698 46.70 19.35 27.55
C ALA A 698 47.45 20.65 27.22
N GLU A 699 48.76 20.58 26.99
CA GLU A 699 49.60 21.73 26.61
C GLU A 699 49.29 22.22 25.19
N LYS A 700 49.01 21.31 24.25
CA LYS A 700 48.67 21.68 22.88
C LYS A 700 47.22 22.18 22.76
N ASP A 701 46.25 21.51 23.39
CA ASP A 701 44.84 21.90 23.38
C ASP A 701 44.09 21.41 24.63
N SER A 702 44.06 22.25 25.66
CA SER A 702 43.41 21.93 26.94
C SER A 702 41.91 21.63 26.84
N ALA A 703 41.19 22.17 25.84
CA ALA A 703 39.77 21.91 25.66
C ALA A 703 39.53 20.49 25.13
N LEU A 704 40.34 20.09 24.14
CA LEU A 704 40.26 18.76 23.54
C LEU A 704 40.83 17.65 24.41
N ALA A 705 41.76 17.96 25.32
CA ALA A 705 42.31 16.99 26.27
C ALA A 705 41.22 16.25 27.09
N SER A 706 40.09 16.89 27.37
CA SER A 706 38.92 16.26 28.03
C SER A 706 38.25 15.13 27.22
N SER A 707 38.57 15.04 25.92
CA SER A 707 38.06 14.03 24.98
C SER A 707 39.09 12.94 24.70
N VAL A 708 40.23 12.98 25.39
CA VAL A 708 41.28 11.96 25.37
C VAL A 708 41.24 11.22 26.70
N GLN A 709 41.13 9.89 26.66
CA GLN A 709 41.18 9.06 27.86
C GLN A 709 42.26 8.00 27.72
N VAL A 710 42.83 7.56 28.84
CA VAL A 710 43.76 6.44 28.87
C VAL A 710 43.03 5.27 29.49
N LYS A 711 42.95 4.15 28.75
CA LYS A 711 42.20 2.96 29.14
C LYS A 711 43.13 1.75 29.20
N LYS A 712 42.68 0.72 29.90
CA LYS A 712 43.33 -0.60 29.82
C LYS A 712 43.05 -1.19 28.45
N LEU A 713 44.05 -1.85 27.90
CA LEU A 713 43.92 -2.60 26.65
C LEU A 713 42.83 -3.67 26.78
N GLU A 714 41.82 -3.60 25.92
CA GLU A 714 40.75 -4.60 25.87
C GLU A 714 41.08 -5.73 24.88
N GLU A 715 41.77 -5.42 23.78
CA GLU A 715 42.11 -6.35 22.70
C GLU A 715 43.55 -6.15 22.21
N ILE A 716 44.20 -7.26 21.81
CA ILE A 716 45.55 -7.21 21.23
C ILE A 716 45.46 -6.54 19.84
N PRO A 717 46.29 -5.53 19.54
CA PRO A 717 46.26 -4.86 18.24
C PRO A 717 46.60 -5.82 17.10
N GLU A 718 45.85 -5.74 15.99
CA GLU A 718 46.00 -6.63 14.82
C GLU A 718 47.24 -6.33 13.96
N PHE A 719 47.89 -5.18 14.16
CA PHE A 719 49.09 -4.80 13.42
C PHE A 719 50.36 -5.19 14.19
N PRO A 720 51.43 -5.64 13.51
CA PRO A 720 52.67 -6.03 14.18
C PRO A 720 53.32 -4.80 14.82
N VAL A 721 53.13 -4.63 16.12
CA VAL A 721 53.82 -3.62 16.90
C VAL A 721 55.08 -4.26 17.47
N THR A 722 56.25 -3.71 17.13
CA THR A 722 57.56 -4.21 17.58
C THR A 722 58.10 -3.43 18.79
N SER A 723 57.31 -2.50 19.31
CA SER A 723 57.66 -1.51 20.32
C SER A 723 56.49 -1.31 21.28
N SER A 724 56.77 -0.75 22.45
CA SER A 724 55.78 -0.43 23.47
C SER A 724 55.25 0.99 23.28
N GLY A 725 54.07 1.28 23.81
CA GLY A 725 53.39 2.55 23.50
C GLY A 725 51.88 2.48 23.64
N PHE A 726 51.16 3.33 22.92
CA PHE A 726 49.70 3.45 23.04
C PHE A 726 49.00 3.17 21.71
N VAL A 727 48.09 2.21 21.72
CA VAL A 727 47.11 2.00 20.65
C VAL A 727 46.04 3.09 20.75
N VAL A 728 45.72 3.70 19.63
CA VAL A 728 44.70 4.75 19.55
C VAL A 728 43.39 4.14 19.08
N LYS A 729 42.35 4.23 19.91
CA LYS A 729 40.96 3.91 19.57
C LYS A 729 40.17 5.20 19.41
N PHE A 730 39.27 5.22 18.43
CA PHE A 730 38.43 6.38 18.13
C PHE A 730 36.99 6.11 18.56
N GLY A 731 36.36 7.12 19.13
CA GLY A 731 34.93 7.11 19.47
C GLY A 731 34.27 8.45 19.16
N VAL A 732 33.03 8.59 19.61
CA VAL A 732 32.27 9.84 19.52
C VAL A 732 31.65 10.13 20.88
N LYS A 733 31.62 11.41 21.25
CA LYS A 733 31.01 11.88 22.49
C LYS A 733 29.54 11.51 22.64
#